data_AF-A0A3D8MYV7-F1
#
_entry.id   AF-A0A3D8MYV7-F1
#
_cell.length_a   1.000
_cell.length_b   1.000
_cell.length_c   1.000
_cell.angle_alpha   90.00
_cell.angle_beta   90.00
_cell.angle_gamma   90.00
#
_symmetry.space_group_name_H-M   'P 1'
#
loop_
_entity.id
_entity.type
_entity.pdbx_description
1 polymer ?
#
loop_
_entity_poly.entity_id
_entity_poly.type
_entity_poly.pdbx_seq_one_letter_code
_entity_poly.pdbx_strand_id
1 'polypeptide(L)'
;MTHLRYLPMSHARSVRSPLLFPLTLLLAASLALGACGDDPEPEDRPDVETDAGPDADVGPDADVEPDPDADVDPDVDPTDPPEGAIACDEPMPAPPAGERCVVIPGSSDNILIRGTILAGDEIYHEGSLLLDDQSPNRQITCSGCGCADEPEAQDATIISCPTGVISPGLINPHDHITYSLSRPQPHGEERFDHRHDWRRGLRGHDQINTSPGSDNSHEGILYGELRMLFGGATSIVGSVGSGNADGMLRNLDNTSFTEGLSGVDVLYRTFPLGDSNGTLRASGCDYPSIDNESRLSAGTYLPHLSEGIDPEAQNEFRCLSGASGSDLIQDNTAIIHGIGLSTRDVALMAQRGATLVWSARTNIDLYGNTAQAPLFKKFGVPITLGTDWSASGSMNMLRELQCADYLNRLYFDETFTEQELWEMVTANAADAMSAGDQIGRLQEGYIADITIFDGTDRLPYRSVIDAEIADIVLVMRGGEPLYGDAALIEELVESAELDGCEMLDVCERGRRLCVELDAGKSLSDIRSAVSSNAYELFFCGEPEDEPSCMPFRPNEYTGLSDTTDTSGDGVPDAVDNCPAFFNPIRPMDGSTQADTNGNGLGDICDPCPLSEDPSCTGVDPNDLDGDGEANDTDNCPVHYNPGQENTSGDEFGDACSPCPGTFLGDGAACPGSIYDLKDGSTAPGALATFEGVIVTAVAEGESFFVQVDPNNTNDYAGAEFSGIYVYNRGGSVQPRVGDLINLTGSTSLFFGQVQVANVATIEVLESDYPLPAPVVVNPADIANDGSLQEALEGVLVRVENVTVTDNAPDAGPGQGSNDFEFVIDSQVRVNNLIYTIDPKPEVGEEFASITGVLRWANENSKIEPRSEFDVISGPPYLATLEPSPLFVSADAGVTTTVTISLNRAAEADTTVALSYAPAGIVSGPPSVVIEAGQLSVDVELSSSTPDAETTLSATLNEVTLSSSLFTYNSASARQLESFSASTETAFIGDQVQFELALNIPADAAGETVSINLLPETSTLTFPANITVNEGERSASFSLTFDEGAGDYTVEVSLGGDTLMVPVSIAEAPSELSESFDNFNGPGNTYGSGSFAADAGFTWNYTGGRLVDDSTQSDYAIDGTGLMFGGSGDKSLTAQGIEGGISSIRFDMKKAFTGGANRQVEVFVNGASIGTSQVFGNVSGADPTIVEFFVENINVAGAFDLEIRSIAGGQVTIDNLVWTAYLP
;
A
#
# COMPACT_ATOMS: atom_id res chain seq x y z
N MET A 1 14.73 53.93 -46.65
CA MET A 1 13.87 53.48 -45.54
C MET A 1 12.96 52.40 -46.10
N THR A 2 13.48 51.18 -46.14
CA THR A 2 12.80 49.98 -46.62
C THR A 2 13.58 48.80 -46.06
N HIS A 3 12.93 47.93 -45.28
CA HIS A 3 13.55 46.84 -44.53
C HIS A 3 13.75 45.57 -45.37
N LEU A 4 14.86 44.88 -45.09
CA LEU A 4 15.34 43.61 -45.65
C LEU A 4 15.80 42.72 -44.48
N ARG A 5 15.43 41.42 -44.56
CA ARG A 5 16.09 40.16 -44.08
C ARG A 5 16.50 40.00 -42.60
N TYR A 6 16.14 38.85 -41.99
CA TYR A 6 17.03 37.67 -41.77
C TYR A 6 16.25 36.42 -41.30
N LEU A 7 16.80 35.24 -41.60
CA LEU A 7 16.31 33.84 -41.45
C LEU A 7 16.65 33.23 -40.08
N PRO A 8 16.09 32.04 -39.73
CA PRO A 8 16.81 31.00 -38.99
C PRO A 8 17.17 29.80 -39.89
N MET A 9 18.33 29.20 -39.61
CA MET A 9 18.94 28.05 -40.31
C MET A 9 18.58 26.74 -39.60
N SER A 10 18.12 25.76 -40.37
CA SER A 10 18.08 24.33 -40.02
C SER A 10 19.38 23.65 -40.49
N HIS A 11 20.06 22.88 -39.65
CA HIS A 11 21.11 21.94 -40.05
C HIS A 11 20.65 20.51 -39.75
N ALA A 12 20.23 19.79 -40.79
CA ALA A 12 20.11 18.34 -40.79
C ALA A 12 21.42 17.74 -41.34
N ARG A 13 21.99 16.74 -40.66
CA ARG A 13 23.05 15.88 -41.19
C ARG A 13 22.47 14.51 -41.58
N SER A 14 22.17 14.38 -42.88
CA SER A 14 22.54 13.27 -43.76
C SER A 14 22.83 11.88 -43.14
N VAL A 15 21.84 10.98 -43.15
CA VAL A 15 22.06 9.53 -43.31
C VAL A 15 21.98 9.20 -44.80
N ARG A 16 23.01 8.54 -45.35
CA ARG A 16 23.05 8.08 -46.75
C ARG A 16 22.69 6.60 -46.82
N SER A 17 21.54 6.28 -47.40
CA SER A 17 21.30 4.98 -48.02
C SER A 17 22.07 4.84 -49.35
N PRO A 18 22.22 3.61 -49.84
CA PRO A 18 21.96 3.32 -51.25
C PRO A 18 20.92 2.18 -51.36
N LEU A 19 19.73 2.46 -51.89
CA LEU A 19 19.34 2.36 -53.32
C LEU A 19 18.98 0.94 -53.82
N LEU A 20 17.67 0.67 -53.77
CA LEU A 20 16.74 0.33 -54.87
C LEU A 20 16.69 -1.08 -55.51
N PHE A 21 15.57 -1.78 -55.23
CA PHE A 21 14.51 -2.33 -56.14
C PHE A 21 14.90 -3.39 -57.21
N PRO A 22 13.94 -4.13 -57.81
CA PRO A 22 12.88 -4.99 -57.23
C PRO A 22 12.73 -6.33 -58.01
N LEU A 23 11.92 -7.29 -57.55
CA LEU A 23 11.07 -8.04 -58.50
C LEU A 23 9.87 -8.76 -57.86
N THR A 24 8.79 -8.67 -58.59
CA THR A 24 7.40 -9.01 -58.32
C THR A 24 7.04 -10.48 -58.57
N LEU A 25 6.18 -11.00 -57.69
CA LEU A 25 4.94 -11.76 -57.93
C LEU A 25 4.93 -13.19 -58.57
N LEU A 26 4.34 -14.10 -57.78
CA LEU A 26 3.15 -14.93 -58.04
C LEU A 26 3.28 -16.39 -58.57
N LEU A 27 2.83 -17.31 -57.68
CA LEU A 27 1.68 -18.25 -57.83
C LEU A 27 1.90 -19.78 -57.97
N ALA A 28 1.37 -20.48 -56.96
CA ALA A 28 0.47 -21.66 -56.97
C ALA A 28 0.94 -23.14 -57.11
N ALA A 29 0.53 -23.89 -56.08
CA ALA A 29 -0.30 -25.12 -56.09
C ALA A 29 0.36 -26.52 -56.02
N SER A 30 0.42 -27.02 -54.77
CA SER A 30 -0.20 -28.24 -54.20
C SER A 30 -0.32 -29.61 -54.95
N LEU A 31 -0.10 -30.65 -54.10
CA LEU A 31 -0.70 -32.00 -54.01
C LEU A 31 0.06 -33.27 -54.52
N ALA A 32 0.38 -34.13 -53.52
CA ALA A 32 -0.02 -35.55 -53.35
C ALA A 32 0.99 -36.73 -53.59
N LEU A 33 1.27 -37.42 -52.47
CA LEU A 33 1.21 -38.88 -52.16
C LEU A 33 2.14 -39.95 -52.79
N GLY A 34 2.86 -40.65 -51.89
CA GLY A 34 3.11 -42.12 -51.83
C GLY A 34 4.34 -42.68 -52.58
N ALA A 35 5.02 -43.78 -52.20
CA ALA A 35 5.02 -44.72 -51.07
C ALA A 35 6.23 -45.71 -51.25
N CYS A 36 6.63 -46.40 -50.17
CA CYS A 36 7.41 -47.69 -50.08
C CYS A 36 8.90 -47.69 -50.50
N GLY A 37 9.85 -48.42 -49.90
CA GLY A 37 10.00 -49.42 -48.81
C GLY A 37 11.52 -49.48 -48.49
N ASP A 38 12.13 -50.26 -47.60
CA ASP A 38 11.84 -51.50 -46.87
C ASP A 38 12.85 -51.56 -45.69
N ASP A 39 12.47 -52.25 -44.61
CA ASP A 39 13.29 -52.61 -43.43
C ASP A 39 13.99 -53.99 -43.66
N PRO A 40 15.12 -54.33 -43.00
CA PRO A 40 15.01 -55.12 -41.75
C PRO A 40 16.13 -54.97 -40.68
N GLU A 41 15.68 -55.07 -39.42
CA GLU A 41 16.30 -55.47 -38.12
C GLU A 41 17.33 -56.66 -38.12
N PRO A 42 18.06 -57.06 -37.01
CA PRO A 42 17.69 -56.96 -35.56
C PRO A 42 18.80 -56.84 -34.45
N GLU A 43 18.30 -56.69 -33.21
CA GLU A 43 18.77 -57.17 -31.88
C GLU A 43 20.14 -56.74 -31.28
N ASP A 44 20.11 -55.96 -30.18
CA ASP A 44 20.44 -56.47 -28.82
C ASP A 44 20.28 -55.34 -27.76
N ARG A 45 19.37 -55.54 -26.80
CA ARG A 45 19.32 -54.85 -25.50
C ARG A 45 19.34 -55.94 -24.42
N PRO A 46 20.07 -55.77 -23.30
CA PRO A 46 19.76 -56.48 -22.08
C PRO A 46 18.88 -55.63 -21.16
N ASP A 47 17.88 -56.32 -20.60
CA ASP A 47 16.94 -55.89 -19.58
C ASP A 47 17.61 -55.53 -18.24
N VAL A 48 16.96 -54.64 -17.48
CA VAL A 48 16.95 -54.73 -16.01
C VAL A 48 15.51 -54.52 -15.53
N GLU A 49 15.00 -55.54 -14.84
CA GLU A 49 13.69 -55.59 -14.17
C GLU A 49 13.65 -54.74 -12.88
N THR A 50 12.43 -54.30 -12.59
CA THR A 50 11.85 -53.80 -11.35
C THR A 50 12.07 -54.68 -10.11
N ASP A 51 12.23 -54.10 -8.91
CA ASP A 51 11.34 -54.36 -7.74
C ASP A 51 11.65 -53.41 -6.56
N ALA A 52 10.60 -53.13 -5.80
CA ALA A 52 10.47 -52.17 -4.71
C ALA A 52 11.09 -52.59 -3.37
N GLY A 53 11.31 -51.61 -2.49
CA GLY A 53 11.52 -51.83 -1.05
C GLY A 53 12.03 -50.58 -0.29
N PRO A 54 11.28 -50.04 0.69
CA PRO A 54 11.53 -48.74 1.34
C PRO A 54 12.36 -48.85 2.63
N ASP A 55 13.00 -47.76 3.04
CA ASP A 55 13.33 -47.31 4.41
C ASP A 55 14.31 -46.11 4.26
N ALA A 56 13.88 -44.87 4.53
CA ALA A 56 13.84 -44.20 5.84
C ALA A 56 15.16 -43.43 6.16
N ASP A 57 14.96 -42.16 6.53
CA ASP A 57 15.86 -41.24 7.23
C ASP A 57 17.12 -40.72 6.51
N VAL A 58 16.95 -39.59 5.79
CA VAL A 58 17.95 -38.51 5.78
C VAL A 58 17.17 -37.20 5.98
N GLY A 59 17.49 -36.46 7.04
CA GLY A 59 16.88 -35.17 7.37
C GLY A 59 17.34 -34.05 6.44
N PRO A 60 16.75 -32.85 6.55
CA PRO A 60 17.11 -31.71 5.73
C PRO A 60 18.38 -31.09 6.33
N ASP A 61 19.51 -31.31 5.67
CA ASP A 61 20.77 -30.56 5.85
C ASP A 61 21.67 -30.98 4.68
N ALA A 62 21.59 -30.26 3.56
CA ALA A 62 22.64 -30.22 2.56
C ALA A 62 22.47 -28.97 1.70
N ASP A 63 23.32 -27.98 1.99
CA ASP A 63 23.73 -26.94 1.08
C ASP A 63 24.11 -27.59 -0.26
N VAL A 64 23.28 -27.39 -1.29
CA VAL A 64 23.66 -27.68 -2.66
C VAL A 64 24.45 -26.46 -3.12
N GLU A 65 25.74 -26.44 -2.81
CA GLU A 65 26.64 -25.55 -3.54
C GLU A 65 26.70 -26.06 -5.00
N PRO A 66 26.37 -25.22 -5.99
CA PRO A 66 26.58 -25.58 -7.39
C PRO A 66 28.08 -25.74 -7.60
N ASP A 67 28.48 -26.90 -8.10
CA ASP A 67 29.86 -27.23 -8.47
C ASP A 67 30.29 -26.32 -9.65
N PRO A 68 31.20 -25.35 -9.44
CA PRO A 68 31.63 -24.43 -10.51
C PRO A 68 32.57 -25.10 -11.52
N ASP A 69 32.94 -26.37 -11.32
CA ASP A 69 33.94 -27.08 -12.14
C ASP A 69 33.33 -27.97 -13.24
N ALA A 70 32.02 -27.87 -13.53
CA ALA A 70 31.36 -28.83 -14.41
C ALA A 70 31.77 -28.78 -15.91
N ASP A 71 32.47 -27.74 -16.38
CA ASP A 71 32.82 -27.59 -17.81
C ASP A 71 34.29 -27.22 -18.11
N VAL A 72 35.26 -27.64 -17.28
CA VAL A 72 36.68 -27.49 -17.65
C VAL A 72 37.21 -28.76 -18.31
N ASP A 73 37.39 -28.73 -19.63
CA ASP A 73 38.24 -29.69 -20.33
C ASP A 73 39.69 -29.53 -19.83
N PRO A 74 40.27 -30.53 -19.13
CA PRO A 74 41.61 -30.41 -18.54
C PRO A 74 42.76 -30.42 -19.57
N ASP A 75 42.46 -30.43 -20.87
CA ASP A 75 43.45 -30.47 -21.96
C ASP A 75 43.68 -29.11 -22.69
N VAL A 76 43.13 -27.98 -22.22
CA VAL A 76 43.36 -26.65 -22.84
C VAL A 76 44.72 -26.07 -22.39
N ASP A 77 45.62 -25.82 -23.34
CA ASP A 77 46.88 -25.10 -23.11
C ASP A 77 46.55 -23.60 -22.91
N PRO A 78 46.92 -22.94 -21.80
CA PRO A 78 46.64 -21.52 -21.56
C PRO A 78 47.33 -20.56 -22.56
N THR A 79 48.10 -21.10 -23.52
CA THR A 79 48.69 -20.36 -24.65
C THR A 79 47.91 -20.51 -25.97
N ASP A 80 46.90 -21.38 -26.02
CA ASP A 80 45.98 -21.41 -27.15
C ASP A 80 44.94 -20.28 -27.00
N PRO A 81 44.61 -19.56 -28.10
CA PRO A 81 43.62 -18.49 -28.03
C PRO A 81 42.27 -19.05 -27.58
N PRO A 82 41.56 -18.36 -26.66
CA PRO A 82 40.21 -18.74 -26.25
C PRO A 82 39.29 -18.92 -27.47
N GLU A 83 38.34 -19.85 -27.41
CA GLU A 83 37.42 -20.10 -28.51
C GLU A 83 36.68 -18.80 -28.90
N GLY A 84 36.77 -18.40 -30.18
CA GLY A 84 36.21 -17.14 -30.69
C GLY A 84 37.13 -15.91 -30.59
N ALA A 85 38.26 -15.98 -29.88
CA ALA A 85 39.20 -14.86 -29.77
C ALA A 85 40.12 -14.71 -31.00
N ILE A 86 40.50 -13.46 -31.29
CA ILE A 86 41.50 -13.10 -32.30
C ILE A 86 42.89 -13.21 -31.66
N ALA A 87 43.67 -14.21 -32.07
CA ALA A 87 45.07 -14.33 -31.68
C ALA A 87 45.93 -13.29 -32.42
N CYS A 88 46.63 -12.43 -31.68
CA CYS A 88 47.51 -11.42 -32.28
C CYS A 88 48.92 -11.93 -32.62
N ASP A 89 49.34 -13.08 -32.07
CA ASP A 89 50.68 -13.68 -32.27
C ASP A 89 51.83 -12.69 -31.97
N GLU A 90 51.64 -11.78 -31.00
CA GLU A 90 52.62 -10.76 -30.62
C GLU A 90 53.32 -11.15 -29.32
N PRO A 91 54.59 -11.60 -29.32
CA PRO A 91 55.25 -12.09 -28.12
C PRO A 91 55.23 -11.08 -26.97
N MET A 92 54.72 -11.50 -25.82
CA MET A 92 54.64 -10.66 -24.62
C MET A 92 55.83 -10.87 -23.68
N PRO A 93 56.39 -9.80 -23.09
CA PRO A 93 57.33 -9.94 -21.98
C PRO A 93 56.72 -10.72 -20.81
N ALA A 94 57.41 -11.77 -20.38
CA ALA A 94 56.99 -12.57 -19.23
C ALA A 94 57.25 -11.82 -17.91
N PRO A 95 56.31 -11.90 -16.94
CA PRO A 95 56.50 -11.27 -15.64
C PRO A 95 57.54 -12.01 -14.78
N PRO A 96 58.11 -11.33 -13.76
CA PRO A 96 58.91 -11.98 -12.72
C PRO A 96 58.15 -13.13 -12.05
N ALA A 97 58.89 -14.10 -11.52
CA ALA A 97 58.28 -15.26 -10.87
C ALA A 97 57.44 -14.83 -9.64
N GLY A 98 56.14 -15.14 -9.67
CA GLY A 98 55.19 -14.78 -8.62
C GLY A 98 54.46 -13.45 -8.85
N GLU A 99 54.75 -12.75 -9.95
CA GLU A 99 54.03 -11.55 -10.38
C GLU A 99 53.17 -11.86 -11.61
N ARG A 100 52.04 -11.16 -11.76
CA ARG A 100 51.09 -11.35 -12.88
C ARG A 100 51.42 -10.45 -14.07
N CYS A 101 52.04 -9.31 -13.81
CA CYS A 101 52.41 -8.32 -14.80
C CYS A 101 53.85 -7.86 -14.62
N VAL A 102 54.41 -7.25 -15.67
CA VAL A 102 55.69 -6.54 -15.62
C VAL A 102 55.58 -5.19 -16.30
N VAL A 103 56.21 -4.19 -15.69
CA VAL A 103 56.38 -2.86 -16.27
C VAL A 103 57.76 -2.77 -16.92
N ILE A 104 57.80 -2.32 -18.18
CA ILE A 104 59.04 -1.98 -18.88
C ILE A 104 59.02 -0.47 -19.11
N PRO A 105 59.84 0.31 -18.40
CA PRO A 105 59.85 1.76 -18.53
C PRO A 105 60.15 2.20 -19.95
N GLY A 106 59.30 3.09 -20.47
CA GLY A 106 59.46 3.77 -21.74
C GLY A 106 60.37 5.01 -21.63
N SER A 107 60.50 5.72 -22.75
CA SER A 107 61.12 7.06 -22.78
C SER A 107 60.14 8.19 -23.11
N SER A 108 58.89 7.86 -23.44
CA SER A 108 57.72 8.76 -23.48
C SER A 108 56.76 8.48 -22.31
N ASP A 109 55.81 9.37 -22.06
CA ASP A 109 54.81 9.18 -20.99
C ASP A 109 53.57 8.37 -21.49
N ASN A 110 53.49 8.04 -22.79
CA ASN A 110 52.54 7.08 -23.34
C ASN A 110 52.64 5.70 -22.64
N ILE A 111 51.52 4.97 -22.57
CA ILE A 111 51.44 3.64 -21.96
C ILE A 111 50.91 2.63 -22.98
N LEU A 112 51.57 1.47 -23.08
CA LEU A 112 51.10 0.33 -23.88
C LEU A 112 50.75 -0.82 -22.93
N ILE A 113 49.47 -1.14 -22.79
CA ILE A 113 48.99 -2.28 -21.97
C ILE A 113 48.81 -3.49 -22.88
N ARG A 114 49.30 -4.66 -22.47
CA ARG A 114 49.27 -5.89 -23.26
C ARG A 114 48.70 -7.04 -22.43
N GLY A 115 47.81 -7.84 -23.02
CA GLY A 115 47.08 -8.94 -22.38
C GLY A 115 45.94 -9.44 -23.26
N THR A 116 44.94 -10.09 -22.67
CA THR A 116 43.68 -10.40 -23.38
C THR A 116 42.74 -9.21 -23.28
N ILE A 117 42.36 -8.58 -24.38
CA ILE A 117 41.52 -7.36 -24.38
C ILE A 117 40.07 -7.71 -24.70
N LEU A 118 39.15 -7.24 -23.86
CA LEU A 118 37.71 -7.26 -24.12
C LEU A 118 37.31 -5.95 -24.82
N ALA A 119 37.15 -5.97 -26.15
CA ALA A 119 36.90 -4.80 -26.98
C ALA A 119 35.50 -4.84 -27.63
N GLY A 120 34.46 -4.98 -26.80
CA GLY A 120 33.08 -5.18 -27.26
C GLY A 120 32.90 -6.60 -27.78
N ASP A 121 32.42 -6.73 -29.03
CA ASP A 121 32.20 -8.01 -29.72
C ASP A 121 33.49 -8.77 -30.09
N GLU A 122 34.65 -8.13 -29.90
CA GLU A 122 35.95 -8.72 -30.24
C GLU A 122 36.80 -8.95 -28.99
N ILE A 123 37.36 -10.16 -28.89
CA ILE A 123 38.36 -10.52 -27.89
C ILE A 123 39.71 -10.61 -28.59
N TYR A 124 40.69 -9.84 -28.14
CA TYR A 124 42.06 -9.88 -28.67
C TYR A 124 42.99 -10.58 -27.68
N HIS A 125 43.39 -11.82 -27.99
CA HIS A 125 44.36 -12.56 -27.20
C HIS A 125 45.79 -12.15 -27.57
N GLU A 126 46.63 -11.90 -26.56
CA GLU A 126 47.92 -11.22 -26.70
C GLU A 126 47.82 -9.85 -27.42
N GLY A 127 46.68 -9.18 -27.26
CA GLY A 127 46.41 -7.87 -27.82
C GLY A 127 47.14 -6.73 -27.11
N SER A 128 47.07 -5.54 -27.70
CA SER A 128 47.71 -4.33 -27.19
C SER A 128 46.74 -3.14 -27.16
N LEU A 129 46.79 -2.35 -26.09
CA LEU A 129 46.02 -1.12 -25.89
C LEU A 129 46.99 0.05 -25.68
N LEU A 130 46.98 1.04 -26.56
CA LEU A 130 47.89 2.19 -26.52
C LEU A 130 47.17 3.42 -25.99
N LEU A 131 47.73 4.01 -24.93
CA LEU A 131 47.22 5.20 -24.25
C LEU A 131 48.16 6.38 -24.52
N ASP A 132 47.60 7.53 -24.88
CA ASP A 132 48.39 8.76 -25.01
C ASP A 132 48.75 9.38 -23.65
N ASP A 133 49.67 10.34 -23.66
CA ASP A 133 49.94 11.24 -22.53
C ASP A 133 49.50 12.69 -22.79
N GLN A 134 49.10 13.00 -24.01
CA GLN A 134 48.86 14.37 -24.47
C GLN A 134 47.42 14.83 -24.19
N SER A 135 46.48 13.88 -24.06
CA SER A 135 45.08 14.19 -23.80
C SER A 135 44.79 14.27 -22.30
N PRO A 136 43.90 15.18 -21.87
CA PRO A 136 43.39 15.12 -20.50
C PRO A 136 42.70 13.77 -20.28
N ASN A 137 43.03 13.08 -19.17
CA ASN A 137 42.59 11.72 -18.81
C ASN A 137 43.05 10.60 -19.75
N ARG A 138 44.14 10.77 -20.51
CA ARG A 138 44.77 9.75 -21.38
C ARG A 138 43.78 9.01 -22.29
N GLN A 139 43.75 9.36 -23.57
CA GLN A 139 42.87 8.68 -24.52
C GLN A 139 43.50 7.38 -25.05
N ILE A 140 42.65 6.38 -25.27
CA ILE A 140 42.99 5.19 -26.04
C ILE A 140 43.18 5.62 -27.50
N THR A 141 44.34 5.33 -28.06
CA THR A 141 44.71 5.67 -29.45
C THR A 141 44.75 4.45 -30.36
N CYS A 142 44.84 3.25 -29.78
CA CYS A 142 44.76 1.98 -30.51
C CYS A 142 44.32 0.86 -29.55
N SER A 143 43.48 -0.05 -30.02
CA SER A 143 43.02 -1.25 -29.31
C SER A 143 42.99 -2.44 -30.26
N GLY A 144 43.64 -3.55 -29.90
CA GLY A 144 43.65 -4.80 -30.67
C GLY A 144 45.04 -5.22 -31.17
N CYS A 145 45.08 -5.99 -32.26
CA CYS A 145 46.34 -6.44 -32.86
C CYS A 145 47.04 -5.31 -33.62
N GLY A 146 48.38 -5.29 -33.62
CA GLY A 146 49.20 -4.32 -34.33
C GLY A 146 49.42 -3.00 -33.59
N CYS A 147 48.76 -2.76 -32.45
CA CYS A 147 48.95 -1.52 -31.68
C CYS A 147 50.36 -1.38 -31.10
N ALA A 148 51.08 -2.49 -30.88
CA ALA A 148 52.49 -2.47 -30.47
C ALA A 148 53.44 -1.99 -31.60
N ASP A 149 52.99 -2.04 -32.87
CA ASP A 149 53.78 -1.58 -34.02
C ASP A 149 53.58 -0.08 -34.32
N GLU A 150 52.63 0.59 -33.65
CA GLU A 150 52.39 2.02 -33.83
C GLU A 150 53.63 2.85 -33.43
N PRO A 151 53.96 3.94 -34.14
CA PRO A 151 55.14 4.76 -33.86
C PRO A 151 55.20 5.24 -32.40
N GLU A 152 54.05 5.62 -31.86
CA GLU A 152 53.86 6.12 -30.50
C GLU A 152 54.04 5.03 -29.43
N ALA A 153 53.97 3.75 -29.79
CA ALA A 153 54.18 2.61 -28.90
C ALA A 153 55.67 2.27 -28.70
N GLN A 154 56.57 2.68 -29.61
CA GLN A 154 57.99 2.28 -29.56
C GLN A 154 58.75 2.81 -28.34
N ASP A 155 58.36 3.98 -27.86
CA ASP A 155 58.96 4.65 -26.71
C ASP A 155 58.03 4.63 -25.47
N ALA A 156 56.86 3.97 -25.55
CA ALA A 156 55.87 3.90 -24.48
C ALA A 156 56.33 3.02 -23.31
N THR A 157 55.82 3.31 -22.11
CA THR A 157 55.95 2.41 -20.96
C THR A 157 55.03 1.21 -21.19
N ILE A 158 55.58 0.00 -21.15
CA ILE A 158 54.82 -1.22 -21.44
C ILE A 158 54.37 -1.86 -20.13
N ILE A 159 53.07 -2.10 -19.99
CA ILE A 159 52.47 -2.96 -18.96
C ILE A 159 52.13 -4.28 -19.63
N SER A 160 52.89 -5.34 -19.36
CA SER A 160 52.68 -6.66 -19.95
C SER A 160 52.09 -7.62 -18.92
N CYS A 161 50.84 -8.06 -19.15
CA CYS A 161 50.10 -8.98 -18.30
C CYS A 161 49.65 -10.20 -19.12
N PRO A 162 50.50 -11.22 -19.36
CA PRO A 162 50.17 -12.33 -20.26
C PRO A 162 48.92 -13.11 -19.87
N THR A 163 48.63 -13.25 -18.57
CA THR A 163 47.42 -13.89 -18.04
C THR A 163 46.35 -12.89 -17.63
N GLY A 164 46.54 -11.59 -17.90
CA GLY A 164 45.61 -10.54 -17.52
C GLY A 164 44.51 -10.36 -18.57
N VAL A 165 43.26 -10.23 -18.10
CA VAL A 165 42.12 -9.81 -18.91
C VAL A 165 41.89 -8.32 -18.70
N ILE A 166 41.94 -7.54 -19.78
CA ILE A 166 41.83 -6.09 -19.79
C ILE A 166 40.40 -5.74 -20.19
N SER A 167 39.67 -5.14 -19.25
CA SER A 167 38.28 -4.69 -19.39
C SER A 167 38.21 -3.16 -19.25
N PRO A 168 37.19 -2.48 -19.81
CA PRO A 168 36.78 -1.19 -19.29
C PRO A 168 36.58 -1.29 -17.77
N GLY A 169 36.86 -0.21 -17.06
CA GLY A 169 36.52 -0.08 -15.65
C GLY A 169 35.01 -0.29 -15.46
N LEU A 170 34.63 -0.99 -14.39
CA LEU A 170 33.22 -1.26 -14.13
C LEU A 170 32.51 0.04 -13.75
N ILE A 171 31.22 0.13 -14.06
CA ILE A 171 30.39 1.31 -13.80
C ILE A 171 29.21 0.88 -12.96
N ASN A 172 29.01 1.57 -11.84
CA ASN A 172 27.83 1.40 -11.00
C ASN A 172 26.82 2.54 -11.24
N PRO A 173 25.80 2.37 -12.10
CA PRO A 173 24.81 3.39 -12.41
C PRO A 173 23.81 3.65 -11.27
N HIS A 174 23.84 2.90 -10.16
CA HIS A 174 22.92 3.13 -9.07
C HIS A 174 23.43 2.57 -7.73
N ASP A 175 23.72 3.50 -6.82
CA ASP A 175 23.94 3.24 -5.40
C ASP A 175 23.24 4.32 -4.52
N HIS A 176 23.25 4.14 -3.20
CA HIS A 176 22.98 5.18 -2.21
C HIS A 176 24.20 5.34 -1.31
N ILE A 177 25.27 5.94 -1.85
CA ILE A 177 26.62 5.88 -1.29
C ILE A 177 26.71 6.34 0.17
N THR A 178 25.83 7.24 0.60
CA THR A 178 25.82 7.73 1.97
C THR A 178 25.36 6.69 2.97
N TYR A 179 24.59 5.70 2.54
CA TYR A 179 24.20 4.55 3.37
C TYR A 179 25.19 3.39 3.27
N SER A 180 26.25 3.51 2.46
CA SER A 180 27.25 2.46 2.24
C SER A 180 27.93 1.97 3.52
N LEU A 181 27.94 2.76 4.60
CA LEU A 181 28.47 2.29 5.89
C LEU A 181 27.60 1.21 6.54
N SER A 182 26.34 1.06 6.11
CA SER A 182 25.39 0.13 6.70
C SER A 182 25.77 -1.30 6.40
N ARG A 183 25.68 -2.17 7.40
CA ARG A 183 25.79 -3.61 7.19
C ARG A 183 24.50 -4.13 6.55
N PRO A 184 24.57 -5.23 5.77
CA PRO A 184 23.38 -5.98 5.40
C PRO A 184 22.50 -6.23 6.62
N GLN A 185 21.19 -6.02 6.47
CA GLN A 185 20.24 -6.19 7.56
C GLN A 185 19.53 -7.53 7.40
N PRO A 186 19.53 -8.40 8.42
CA PRO A 186 18.79 -9.65 8.32
C PRO A 186 17.28 -9.37 8.40
N HIS A 187 16.53 -9.86 7.42
CA HIS A 187 15.07 -9.75 7.37
C HIS A 187 14.36 -11.08 7.68
N GLY A 188 15.11 -12.18 7.81
CA GLY A 188 14.54 -13.50 8.08
C GLY A 188 13.57 -13.93 6.98
N GLU A 189 12.36 -14.30 7.40
CA GLU A 189 11.28 -14.66 6.46
C GLU A 189 10.54 -13.44 5.89
N GLU A 190 10.76 -12.24 6.42
CA GLU A 190 10.03 -11.03 6.00
C GLU A 190 10.29 -10.70 4.53
N ARG A 191 9.23 -10.49 3.75
CA ARG A 191 9.28 -10.01 2.36
C ARG A 191 8.24 -8.95 2.15
N PHE A 192 8.59 -7.94 1.37
CA PHE A 192 7.79 -6.74 1.15
C PHE A 192 7.07 -6.82 -0.20
N ASP A 193 6.02 -6.02 -0.35
CA ASP A 193 5.29 -5.91 -1.62
C ASP A 193 5.60 -4.59 -2.34
N HIS A 194 5.99 -3.55 -1.60
CA HIS A 194 6.39 -2.23 -2.11
C HIS A 194 7.49 -1.59 -1.27
N ARG A 195 8.30 -0.72 -1.88
CA ARG A 195 9.38 0.00 -1.19
C ARG A 195 9.00 0.75 0.09
N HIS A 196 7.73 1.15 0.26
CA HIS A 196 7.31 1.89 1.44
C HIS A 196 7.04 0.99 2.64
N ASP A 197 6.85 -0.31 2.42
CA ASP A 197 6.70 -1.29 3.50
C ASP A 197 7.96 -1.33 4.35
N TRP A 198 9.11 -1.62 3.74
CA TRP A 198 10.36 -1.69 4.47
C TRP A 198 10.89 -0.31 4.86
N ARG A 199 10.62 0.74 4.07
CA ARG A 199 11.14 2.09 4.36
C ARG A 199 10.41 2.78 5.51
N ARG A 200 9.12 2.47 5.70
CA ARG A 200 8.23 3.19 6.63
C ARG A 200 7.50 2.26 7.61
N GLY A 201 7.65 0.95 7.49
CA GLY A 201 6.92 -0.04 8.30
C GLY A 201 5.42 -0.04 7.98
N LEU A 202 5.06 0.09 6.70
CA LEU A 202 3.64 0.12 6.29
C LEU A 202 3.07 -1.28 6.11
N ARG A 203 1.74 -1.37 6.02
CA ARG A 203 0.98 -2.61 5.75
C ARG A 203 1.31 -3.79 6.68
N GLY A 204 1.79 -3.50 7.89
CA GLY A 204 2.12 -4.51 8.90
C GLY A 204 3.54 -5.06 8.78
N HIS A 205 4.36 -4.50 7.89
CA HIS A 205 5.76 -4.86 7.70
C HIS A 205 6.69 -4.14 8.67
N ASP A 206 7.85 -4.72 8.91
CA ASP A 206 8.91 -4.11 9.71
C ASP A 206 9.69 -3.05 8.94
N GLN A 207 9.92 -1.90 9.57
CA GLN A 207 10.83 -0.90 9.02
C GLN A 207 12.29 -1.38 9.12
N ILE A 208 13.02 -1.35 8.00
CA ILE A 208 14.45 -1.64 7.98
C ILE A 208 15.22 -0.49 8.65
N ASN A 209 15.95 -0.83 9.70
CA ASN A 209 16.81 0.11 10.41
C ASN A 209 18.22 0.09 9.81
N THR A 210 18.67 1.21 9.24
CA THR A 210 20.05 1.35 8.78
C THR A 210 20.97 1.69 9.95
N SER A 211 22.00 0.86 10.18
CA SER A 211 23.03 1.10 11.20
C SER A 211 24.41 0.97 10.57
N PRO A 212 25.29 2.00 10.67
CA PRO A 212 25.18 3.21 11.50
C PRO A 212 24.29 4.33 10.92
N GLY A 213 23.64 4.09 9.78
CA GLY A 213 22.81 5.07 9.08
C GLY A 213 23.58 5.82 7.99
N SER A 214 23.03 6.94 7.51
CA SER A 214 23.64 7.76 6.46
C SER A 214 24.85 8.57 6.96
N ASP A 215 25.94 8.59 6.20
CA ASP A 215 27.07 9.48 6.36
C ASP A 215 27.35 10.25 5.06
N ASN A 216 27.16 11.57 5.13
CA ASN A 216 27.31 12.48 3.99
C ASN A 216 28.65 13.23 4.03
N SER A 217 29.56 12.84 4.92
CA SER A 217 30.91 13.39 4.97
C SER A 217 31.72 12.95 3.76
N HIS A 218 32.74 13.74 3.40
CA HIS A 218 33.67 13.38 2.34
C HIS A 218 34.35 12.03 2.62
N GLU A 219 34.76 11.78 3.88
CA GLU A 219 35.33 10.50 4.29
C GLU A 219 34.31 9.33 4.20
N GLY A 220 33.03 9.56 4.52
CA GLY A 220 31.97 8.56 4.35
C GLY A 220 31.73 8.19 2.89
N ILE A 221 31.69 9.19 1.99
CA ILE A 221 31.56 8.98 0.54
C ILE A 221 32.78 8.24 0.00
N LEU A 222 34.01 8.68 0.35
CA LEU A 222 35.23 7.98 -0.03
C LEU A 222 35.23 6.53 0.46
N TYR A 223 34.73 6.26 1.65
CA TYR A 223 34.66 4.89 2.17
C TYR A 223 33.76 4.00 1.27
N GLY A 224 32.59 4.49 0.88
CA GLY A 224 31.70 3.79 -0.04
C GLY A 224 32.31 3.58 -1.42
N GLU A 225 32.92 4.63 -1.98
CA GLU A 225 33.55 4.56 -3.31
C GLU A 225 34.78 3.64 -3.33
N LEU A 226 35.55 3.58 -2.25
CA LEU A 226 36.68 2.65 -2.11
C LEU A 226 36.23 1.19 -2.21
N ARG A 227 35.05 0.84 -1.66
CA ARG A 227 34.48 -0.50 -1.78
C ARG A 227 34.19 -0.87 -3.24
N MET A 228 33.69 0.08 -4.01
CA MET A 228 33.43 -0.07 -5.45
C MET A 228 34.74 -0.16 -6.24
N LEU A 229 35.73 0.66 -5.89
CA LEU A 229 37.08 0.60 -6.46
C LEU A 229 37.75 -0.76 -6.22
N PHE A 230 37.60 -1.35 -5.03
CA PHE A 230 38.11 -2.69 -4.73
C PHE A 230 37.44 -3.78 -5.59
N GLY A 231 36.23 -3.55 -6.07
CA GLY A 231 35.54 -4.38 -7.05
C GLY A 231 35.86 -4.04 -8.52
N GLY A 232 36.80 -3.12 -8.79
CA GLY A 232 37.19 -2.77 -10.15
C GLY A 232 36.33 -1.71 -10.82
N ALA A 233 35.47 -0.99 -10.08
CA ALA A 233 34.71 0.12 -10.62
C ALA A 233 35.54 1.40 -10.73
N THR A 234 35.28 2.22 -11.75
CA THR A 234 35.90 3.54 -11.96
C THR A 234 34.90 4.70 -11.94
N SER A 235 33.60 4.39 -12.06
CA SER A 235 32.52 5.37 -12.09
C SER A 235 31.31 4.89 -11.29
N ILE A 236 30.57 5.84 -10.74
CA ILE A 236 29.38 5.59 -9.92
C ILE A 236 28.32 6.68 -10.10
N VAL A 237 27.08 6.33 -9.82
CA VAL A 237 25.94 7.24 -9.63
C VAL A 237 25.27 6.95 -8.29
N GLY A 238 24.79 8.00 -7.63
CA GLY A 238 24.12 7.90 -6.34
C GLY A 238 24.80 8.68 -5.22
N SER A 239 25.82 9.47 -5.58
CA SER A 239 26.62 10.21 -4.62
C SER A 239 26.02 11.59 -4.30
N VAL A 240 25.30 12.24 -5.22
CA VAL A 240 24.77 13.62 -5.03
C VAL A 240 23.43 13.67 -4.31
N GLY A 241 22.64 12.59 -4.38
CA GLY A 241 21.32 12.49 -3.74
C GLY A 241 21.33 12.63 -2.21
N SER A 242 22.50 12.50 -1.59
CA SER A 242 22.63 12.45 -0.14
C SER A 242 23.86 13.17 0.44
N GLY A 243 24.94 13.42 -0.30
CA GLY A 243 26.07 14.22 0.19
C GLY A 243 26.99 14.73 -0.92
N ASN A 244 27.26 16.04 -0.98
CA ASN A 244 28.07 16.58 -2.07
C ASN A 244 29.56 16.65 -1.65
N ALA A 245 30.36 15.67 -2.04
CA ALA A 245 31.80 15.68 -1.87
C ALA A 245 32.53 15.17 -3.12
N ASP A 246 33.77 15.64 -3.28
CA ASP A 246 34.72 15.09 -4.24
C ASP A 246 35.05 13.64 -3.85
N GLY A 247 35.29 12.79 -4.82
CA GLY A 247 35.42 11.34 -4.65
C GLY A 247 36.67 10.77 -5.30
N MET A 248 36.84 9.45 -5.22
CA MET A 248 37.88 8.67 -5.93
C MET A 248 37.31 7.94 -7.17
N LEU A 249 35.99 7.90 -7.34
CA LEU A 249 35.34 7.44 -8.58
C LEU A 249 34.75 8.63 -9.33
N ARG A 250 34.54 8.47 -10.64
CA ARG A 250 33.78 9.47 -11.40
C ARG A 250 32.33 9.44 -10.93
N ASN A 251 31.87 10.56 -10.40
CA ASN A 251 30.50 10.69 -9.91
C ASN A 251 29.63 11.27 -11.04
N LEU A 252 28.89 10.41 -11.75
CA LEU A 252 28.19 10.78 -12.99
C LEU A 252 26.89 11.57 -12.73
N ASP A 253 26.33 11.53 -11.52
CA ASP A 253 25.23 12.40 -11.08
C ASP A 253 25.71 13.77 -10.54
N ASN A 254 27.01 14.05 -10.64
CA ASN A 254 27.59 15.36 -10.35
C ASN A 254 28.41 15.93 -11.49
N THR A 255 27.84 16.91 -12.21
CA THR A 255 28.56 17.61 -13.29
C THR A 255 29.89 18.28 -12.86
N SER A 256 30.13 18.47 -11.55
CA SER A 256 31.40 19.00 -11.04
C SER A 256 32.46 17.92 -10.76
N PHE A 257 32.07 16.65 -10.65
CA PHE A 257 32.93 15.52 -10.27
C PHE A 257 32.92 14.37 -11.29
N THR A 258 32.60 14.68 -12.55
CA THR A 258 32.78 13.74 -13.67
C THR A 258 34.23 13.65 -14.15
N GLU A 259 35.11 14.48 -13.58
CA GLU A 259 36.53 14.56 -13.90
C GLU A 259 36.80 14.75 -15.40
N GLY A 260 36.10 15.69 -16.02
CA GLY A 260 36.38 16.08 -17.40
C GLY A 260 35.58 15.32 -18.46
N LEU A 261 34.66 14.43 -18.08
CA LEU A 261 33.65 13.93 -19.03
C LEU A 261 32.74 15.07 -19.46
N SER A 262 32.53 15.16 -20.76
CA SER A 262 31.69 16.18 -21.40
C SER A 262 30.29 15.65 -21.68
N GLY A 263 29.26 16.47 -21.46
CA GLY A 263 27.87 16.09 -21.78
C GLY A 263 27.19 15.12 -20.80
N VAL A 264 27.89 14.65 -19.77
CA VAL A 264 27.33 13.82 -18.70
C VAL A 264 26.55 14.71 -17.73
N ASP A 265 25.25 14.43 -17.58
CA ASP A 265 24.33 15.13 -16.69
C ASP A 265 23.22 14.17 -16.25
N VAL A 266 23.48 13.37 -15.21
CA VAL A 266 22.52 12.39 -14.68
C VAL A 266 21.69 13.03 -13.56
N LEU A 267 20.37 13.03 -13.73
CA LEU A 267 19.41 13.49 -12.74
C LEU A 267 18.86 12.31 -11.94
N TYR A 268 19.48 12.03 -10.80
CA TYR A 268 19.06 10.99 -9.85
C TYR A 268 17.81 11.40 -9.04
N ARG A 269 16.78 10.52 -8.98
CA ARG A 269 15.53 10.79 -8.26
C ARG A 269 15.01 9.58 -7.48
N THR A 270 15.16 9.61 -6.16
CA THR A 270 14.57 8.58 -5.28
C THR A 270 13.05 8.66 -5.16
N PHE A 271 12.47 9.86 -5.20
CA PHE A 271 11.02 10.10 -5.04
C PHE A 271 10.48 10.97 -6.18
N PRO A 272 10.40 10.44 -7.42
CA PRO A 272 9.92 11.20 -8.57
C PRO A 272 8.44 11.61 -8.46
N LEU A 273 7.67 10.93 -7.60
CA LEU A 273 6.25 11.17 -7.33
C LEU A 273 5.99 11.94 -6.02
N GLY A 274 7.03 12.38 -5.32
CA GLY A 274 6.87 13.15 -4.07
C GLY A 274 6.28 12.35 -2.92
N ASP A 275 6.26 11.04 -3.04
CA ASP A 275 5.72 10.01 -2.16
C ASP A 275 6.67 9.64 -1.01
N SER A 276 7.61 10.52 -0.68
CA SER A 276 8.59 10.30 0.39
C SER A 276 7.96 10.15 1.78
N ASN A 277 6.69 10.53 1.95
CA ASN A 277 5.88 10.27 3.14
C ASN A 277 5.39 8.80 3.26
N GLY A 278 5.48 8.01 2.20
CA GLY A 278 4.94 6.64 2.10
C GLY A 278 3.60 6.56 1.36
N THR A 279 3.34 7.48 0.41
CA THR A 279 2.09 7.45 -0.37
C THR A 279 2.08 6.22 -1.30
N LEU A 280 1.04 5.39 -1.17
CA LEU A 280 0.79 4.21 -1.99
C LEU A 280 -0.49 4.44 -2.80
N ARG A 281 -0.46 4.15 -4.11
CA ARG A 281 -1.62 4.33 -5.00
C ARG A 281 -1.66 3.24 -6.05
N ALA A 282 -2.67 2.36 -6.00
CA ALA A 282 -2.90 1.33 -7.02
C ALA A 282 -3.47 1.89 -8.34
N SER A 283 -3.99 3.12 -8.34
CA SER A 283 -4.56 3.77 -9.51
C SER A 283 -4.57 5.29 -9.35
N GLY A 284 -4.60 6.00 -10.48
CA GLY A 284 -4.62 7.47 -10.51
C GLY A 284 -3.26 8.11 -10.23
N CYS A 285 -3.11 9.37 -10.63
CA CYS A 285 -1.83 10.09 -10.60
C CYS A 285 -1.83 11.31 -9.66
N ASP A 286 -2.67 11.28 -8.63
CA ASP A 286 -2.77 12.28 -7.59
C ASP A 286 -1.71 12.09 -6.47
N TYR A 287 -0.50 11.71 -6.87
CA TYR A 287 0.66 11.69 -5.97
C TYR A 287 1.02 13.10 -5.44
N PRO A 288 1.69 13.23 -4.27
CA PRO A 288 1.94 14.54 -3.65
C PRO A 288 2.66 15.54 -4.56
N SER A 289 3.55 15.07 -5.43
CA SER A 289 4.11 15.87 -6.51
C SER A 289 4.71 15.01 -7.60
N ILE A 290 4.25 15.14 -8.84
CA ILE A 290 4.86 14.44 -9.97
C ILE A 290 5.93 15.34 -10.61
N ASP A 291 7.12 14.78 -10.84
CA ASP A 291 8.13 15.42 -11.69
C ASP A 291 7.54 15.72 -13.08
N ASN A 292 7.88 16.85 -13.66
CA ASN A 292 7.38 17.23 -14.99
C ASN A 292 8.46 17.10 -16.07
N GLU A 293 8.05 17.19 -17.33
CA GLU A 293 8.86 16.91 -18.53
C GLU A 293 10.10 17.81 -18.65
N SER A 294 10.19 18.90 -17.86
CA SER A 294 11.44 19.66 -17.76
C SER A 294 12.60 18.82 -17.21
N ARG A 295 12.35 17.69 -16.53
CA ARG A 295 13.41 16.79 -16.04
C ARG A 295 14.18 16.14 -17.18
N LEU A 296 13.53 15.91 -18.31
CA LEU A 296 14.13 15.32 -19.50
C LEU A 296 15.13 16.25 -20.21
N SER A 297 15.34 17.48 -19.73
CA SER A 297 16.43 18.32 -20.21
C SER A 297 17.81 17.86 -19.72
N ALA A 298 17.86 17.00 -18.70
CA ALA A 298 19.08 16.35 -18.26
C ALA A 298 19.59 15.36 -19.33
N GLY A 299 20.88 15.02 -19.27
CA GLY A 299 21.46 13.97 -20.11
C GLY A 299 20.75 12.63 -19.87
N THR A 300 20.56 12.26 -18.61
CA THR A 300 19.80 11.07 -18.20
C THR A 300 18.84 11.42 -17.06
N TYR A 301 17.58 10.98 -17.14
CA TYR A 301 16.64 10.97 -16.02
C TYR A 301 16.64 9.58 -15.36
N LEU A 302 17.00 9.51 -14.07
CA LEU A 302 17.24 8.26 -13.37
C LEU A 302 16.34 8.13 -12.11
N PRO A 303 15.05 7.78 -12.28
CA PRO A 303 14.10 7.59 -11.18
C PRO A 303 14.13 6.18 -10.56
N HIS A 304 13.87 6.08 -9.25
CA HIS A 304 13.34 4.84 -8.65
C HIS A 304 11.88 4.69 -9.02
N LEU A 305 11.53 3.61 -9.70
CA LEU A 305 10.19 3.43 -10.25
C LEU A 305 9.80 1.95 -10.27
N SER A 306 8.60 1.66 -9.81
CA SER A 306 8.07 0.29 -9.76
C SER A 306 8.95 -0.66 -8.95
N GLU A 307 9.42 -0.15 -7.81
CA GLU A 307 10.15 -0.90 -6.81
C GLU A 307 9.17 -1.62 -5.86
N GLY A 308 8.72 -2.79 -6.32
CA GLY A 308 7.70 -3.60 -5.67
C GLY A 308 7.06 -4.58 -6.66
N ILE A 309 6.12 -5.40 -6.20
CA ILE A 309 5.46 -6.47 -6.97
C ILE A 309 3.93 -6.31 -7.02
N ASP A 310 3.42 -5.18 -6.55
CA ASP A 310 2.01 -4.90 -6.38
C ASP A 310 1.48 -3.84 -7.38
N PRO A 311 0.15 -3.68 -7.49
CA PRO A 311 -0.44 -2.67 -8.37
C PRO A 311 0.00 -1.24 -8.07
N GLU A 312 0.30 -0.93 -6.81
CA GLU A 312 0.85 0.36 -6.38
C GLU A 312 2.19 0.67 -7.06
N ALA A 313 3.12 -0.29 -7.04
CA ALA A 313 4.41 -0.17 -7.71
C ALA A 313 4.23 -0.03 -9.23
N GLN A 314 3.31 -0.78 -9.84
CA GLN A 314 3.01 -0.66 -11.27
C GLN A 314 2.46 0.73 -11.63
N ASN A 315 1.57 1.28 -10.80
CA ASN A 315 0.93 2.57 -11.07
C ASN A 315 1.93 3.73 -11.06
N GLU A 316 3.05 3.62 -10.33
CA GLU A 316 4.11 4.62 -10.37
C GLU A 316 4.61 4.87 -11.80
N PHE A 317 4.86 3.78 -12.55
CA PHE A 317 5.27 3.84 -13.95
C PHE A 317 4.21 4.44 -14.85
N ARG A 318 2.95 4.01 -14.69
CA ARG A 318 1.81 4.51 -15.49
C ARG A 318 1.61 6.02 -15.34
N CYS A 319 1.91 6.57 -14.17
CA CYS A 319 1.84 8.00 -13.92
C CYS A 319 3.01 8.81 -14.49
N LEU A 320 4.11 8.14 -14.83
CA LEU A 320 5.26 8.75 -15.50
C LEU A 320 5.35 8.42 -16.99
N SER A 321 4.41 7.63 -17.55
CA SER A 321 4.38 7.26 -18.96
C SER A 321 3.40 8.08 -19.81
N GLY A 322 2.81 9.15 -19.25
CA GLY A 322 1.98 10.12 -19.98
C GLY A 322 0.49 9.80 -20.13
N ALA A 323 0.02 8.61 -19.75
CA ALA A 323 -1.39 8.22 -19.91
C ALA A 323 -2.35 9.04 -19.01
N SER A 324 -1.96 9.29 -17.76
CA SER A 324 -2.76 10.04 -16.77
C SER A 324 -1.94 10.98 -15.88
N GLY A 325 -0.63 11.08 -16.12
CA GLY A 325 0.32 11.90 -15.36
C GLY A 325 1.28 12.66 -16.27
N SER A 326 2.57 12.64 -15.95
CA SER A 326 3.61 13.26 -16.80
C SER A 326 4.22 12.25 -17.76
N ASP A 327 4.67 12.69 -18.93
CA ASP A 327 5.35 11.83 -19.91
C ASP A 327 6.87 11.94 -19.74
N LEU A 328 7.40 11.15 -18.81
CA LEU A 328 8.82 11.09 -18.44
C LEU A 328 9.52 9.82 -18.89
N ILE A 329 8.84 8.84 -19.49
CA ILE A 329 9.49 7.64 -20.00
C ILE A 329 9.91 7.88 -21.46
N GLN A 330 11.18 8.24 -21.65
CA GLN A 330 11.76 8.57 -22.94
C GLN A 330 13.14 7.92 -23.12
N ASP A 331 13.79 8.18 -24.26
CA ASP A 331 15.07 7.58 -24.65
C ASP A 331 16.23 7.90 -23.70
N ASN A 332 16.13 9.02 -22.97
CA ASN A 332 17.09 9.40 -21.94
C ASN A 332 16.66 9.01 -20.51
N THR A 333 15.71 8.08 -20.37
CA THR A 333 15.22 7.61 -19.07
C THR A 333 15.79 6.24 -18.73
N ALA A 334 16.37 6.11 -17.55
CA ALA A 334 16.84 4.84 -17.00
C ALA A 334 16.10 4.55 -15.70
N ILE A 335 15.29 3.49 -15.67
CA ILE A 335 14.45 3.13 -14.52
C ILE A 335 15.21 2.22 -13.58
N ILE A 336 15.27 2.57 -12.30
CA ILE A 336 15.85 1.74 -11.26
C ILE A 336 14.81 0.74 -10.75
N HIS A 337 15.23 -0.52 -10.60
CA HIS A 337 14.46 -1.69 -10.17
C HIS A 337 13.48 -2.23 -11.19
N GLY A 338 12.38 -1.52 -11.50
CA GLY A 338 11.42 -1.94 -12.55
C GLY A 338 10.75 -3.31 -12.33
N ILE A 339 10.60 -3.76 -11.08
CA ILE A 339 10.06 -5.08 -10.73
C ILE A 339 8.56 -5.17 -11.07
N GLY A 340 7.81 -4.12 -10.71
CA GLY A 340 6.35 -4.06 -10.82
C GLY A 340 5.85 -3.72 -12.22
N LEU A 341 6.64 -3.96 -13.27
CA LEU A 341 6.25 -3.69 -14.65
C LEU A 341 5.57 -4.92 -15.27
N SER A 342 4.50 -4.69 -16.03
CA SER A 342 3.87 -5.71 -16.88
C SER A 342 4.51 -5.76 -18.26
N THR A 343 4.19 -6.81 -19.03
CA THR A 343 4.61 -6.96 -20.43
C THR A 343 4.31 -5.73 -21.29
N ARG A 344 3.14 -5.10 -21.11
CA ARG A 344 2.79 -3.87 -21.85
C ARG A 344 3.64 -2.67 -21.41
N ASP A 345 3.97 -2.58 -20.12
CA ASP A 345 4.83 -1.52 -19.60
C ASP A 345 6.27 -1.68 -20.14
N VAL A 346 6.78 -2.91 -20.21
CA VAL A 346 8.09 -3.24 -20.80
C VAL A 346 8.13 -2.95 -22.30
N ALA A 347 7.08 -3.31 -23.04
CA ALA A 347 6.96 -2.98 -24.46
C ALA A 347 6.95 -1.45 -24.69
N LEU A 348 6.27 -0.69 -23.83
CA LEU A 348 6.30 0.77 -23.88
C LEU A 348 7.70 1.32 -23.58
N MET A 349 8.42 0.76 -22.60
CA MET A 349 9.82 1.14 -22.36
C MET A 349 10.69 0.92 -23.60
N ALA A 350 10.54 -0.24 -24.26
CA ALA A 350 11.28 -0.56 -25.49
C ALA A 350 10.96 0.43 -26.62
N GLN A 351 9.66 0.71 -26.83
CA GLN A 351 9.21 1.69 -27.82
C GLN A 351 9.83 3.08 -27.58
N ARG A 352 9.96 3.48 -26.31
CA ARG A 352 10.48 4.78 -25.89
C ARG A 352 12.00 4.83 -25.80
N GLY A 353 12.69 3.69 -25.95
CA GLY A 353 14.14 3.60 -25.81
C GLY A 353 14.64 3.79 -24.37
N ALA A 354 13.77 3.62 -23.37
CA ALA A 354 14.15 3.70 -21.96
C ALA A 354 15.00 2.49 -21.56
N THR A 355 15.84 2.65 -20.54
CA THR A 355 16.77 1.62 -20.03
C THR A 355 16.31 1.08 -18.67
N LEU A 356 16.59 -0.19 -18.38
CA LEU A 356 16.45 -0.79 -17.05
C LEU A 356 17.79 -0.79 -16.30
N VAL A 357 17.80 -0.26 -15.08
CA VAL A 357 18.88 -0.47 -14.10
C VAL A 357 18.42 -1.56 -13.13
N TRP A 358 18.91 -2.77 -13.36
CA TRP A 358 18.53 -3.98 -12.63
C TRP A 358 19.40 -4.15 -11.39
N SER A 359 18.77 -4.07 -10.21
CA SER A 359 19.43 -4.29 -8.92
C SER A 359 18.98 -5.64 -8.36
N ALA A 360 19.51 -6.71 -8.94
CA ALA A 360 19.07 -8.07 -8.71
C ALA A 360 19.07 -8.46 -7.23
N ARG A 361 20.18 -8.22 -6.52
CA ARG A 361 20.35 -8.73 -5.15
C ARG A 361 19.38 -8.06 -4.16
N THR A 362 19.31 -6.73 -4.18
CA THR A 362 18.37 -5.96 -3.33
C THR A 362 16.92 -6.32 -3.65
N ASN A 363 16.61 -6.58 -4.92
CA ASN A 363 15.26 -6.98 -5.31
C ASN A 363 14.87 -8.33 -4.69
N ILE A 364 15.74 -9.33 -4.83
CA ILE A 364 15.52 -10.67 -4.26
C ILE A 364 15.42 -10.60 -2.73
N ASP A 365 16.35 -9.90 -2.08
CA ASP A 365 16.40 -9.82 -0.62
C ASP A 365 15.13 -9.18 -0.03
N LEU A 366 14.64 -8.09 -0.64
CA LEU A 366 13.49 -7.34 -0.15
C LEU A 366 12.15 -7.95 -0.58
N TYR A 367 12.00 -8.31 -1.85
CA TYR A 367 10.70 -8.66 -2.44
C TYR A 367 10.55 -10.16 -2.71
N GLY A 368 11.64 -10.94 -2.59
CA GLY A 368 11.69 -12.34 -3.03
C GLY A 368 11.61 -12.52 -4.54
N ASN A 369 11.40 -11.42 -5.28
CA ASN A 369 11.25 -11.33 -6.72
C ASN A 369 12.27 -10.32 -7.26
N THR A 370 12.52 -10.37 -8.56
CA THR A 370 13.30 -9.35 -9.25
C THR A 370 12.64 -8.95 -10.56
N ALA A 371 13.16 -7.90 -11.21
CA ALA A 371 12.71 -7.54 -12.55
C ALA A 371 12.77 -8.77 -13.46
N GLN A 372 11.76 -8.94 -14.31
CA GLN A 372 11.72 -10.04 -15.28
C GLN A 372 12.72 -9.79 -16.42
N ALA A 373 14.02 -9.70 -16.12
CA ALA A 373 15.07 -9.28 -17.04
C ALA A 373 15.05 -10.01 -18.40
N PRO A 374 14.73 -11.32 -18.50
CA PRO A 374 14.51 -12.00 -19.78
C PRO A 374 13.42 -11.36 -20.65
N LEU A 375 12.32 -10.90 -20.03
CA LEU A 375 11.24 -10.19 -20.71
C LEU A 375 11.74 -8.84 -21.27
N PHE A 376 12.50 -8.07 -20.48
CA PHE A 376 13.09 -6.81 -20.93
C PHE A 376 14.03 -7.03 -22.13
N LYS A 377 14.90 -8.04 -22.06
CA LYS A 377 15.78 -8.42 -23.18
C LYS A 377 14.97 -8.80 -24.42
N LYS A 378 13.90 -9.57 -24.26
CA LYS A 378 13.04 -10.02 -25.37
C LYS A 378 12.44 -8.86 -26.16
N PHE A 379 12.07 -7.78 -25.48
CA PHE A 379 11.59 -6.54 -26.12
C PHE A 379 12.71 -5.62 -26.61
N GLY A 380 13.98 -5.91 -26.33
CA GLY A 380 15.13 -5.09 -26.71
C GLY A 380 15.34 -3.87 -25.81
N VAL A 381 14.82 -3.87 -24.58
CA VAL A 381 15.14 -2.85 -23.59
C VAL A 381 16.61 -2.97 -23.19
N PRO A 382 17.43 -1.90 -23.25
CA PRO A 382 18.78 -1.92 -22.71
C PRO A 382 18.76 -2.20 -21.20
N ILE A 383 19.68 -3.05 -20.73
CA ILE A 383 19.79 -3.43 -19.32
C ILE A 383 21.20 -3.11 -18.82
N THR A 384 21.28 -2.57 -17.61
CA THR A 384 22.51 -2.35 -16.84
C THR A 384 22.31 -2.83 -15.40
N LEU A 385 23.38 -3.09 -14.64
CA LEU A 385 23.27 -3.54 -13.23
C LEU A 385 23.56 -2.41 -12.25
N GLY A 386 22.90 -2.38 -11.09
CA GLY A 386 23.20 -1.46 -9.99
C GLY A 386 23.22 -2.17 -8.64
N THR A 387 24.09 -1.74 -7.72
CA THR A 387 24.22 -2.38 -6.39
C THR A 387 23.19 -1.88 -5.38
N ASP A 388 22.55 -0.73 -5.64
CA ASP A 388 21.59 -0.05 -4.77
C ASP A 388 22.18 0.38 -3.42
N TRP A 389 22.09 -0.41 -2.37
CA TRP A 389 22.63 -0.01 -1.06
C TRP A 389 23.00 -1.22 -0.22
N SER A 390 24.03 -1.08 0.62
CA SER A 390 24.60 -2.20 1.35
C SER A 390 23.70 -2.81 2.44
N ALA A 391 22.50 -2.28 2.68
CA ALA A 391 21.55 -2.85 3.63
C ALA A 391 20.83 -4.11 3.10
N SER A 392 20.58 -4.19 1.78
CA SER A 392 19.98 -5.37 1.13
C SER A 392 20.59 -5.67 -0.25
N GLY A 393 21.39 -4.77 -0.81
CA GLY A 393 22.07 -4.93 -2.10
C GLY A 393 23.51 -5.44 -1.99
N SER A 394 24.19 -5.46 -3.14
CA SER A 394 25.55 -6.00 -3.23
C SER A 394 26.60 -5.07 -2.64
N MET A 395 27.66 -5.67 -2.11
CA MET A 395 28.82 -4.93 -1.61
C MET A 395 29.52 -4.11 -2.71
N ASN A 396 29.65 -4.67 -3.91
CA ASN A 396 30.28 -4.03 -5.06
C ASN A 396 29.78 -4.66 -6.38
N MET A 397 30.24 -4.13 -7.51
CA MET A 397 29.81 -4.60 -8.84
C MET A 397 30.13 -6.06 -9.15
N LEU A 398 31.21 -6.64 -8.60
CA LEU A 398 31.51 -8.06 -8.80
C LEU A 398 30.43 -8.94 -8.18
N ARG A 399 30.01 -8.59 -6.95
CA ARG A 399 28.97 -9.32 -6.22
C ARG A 399 27.58 -9.18 -6.86
N GLU A 400 27.28 -8.03 -7.47
CA GLU A 400 26.03 -7.84 -8.22
C GLU A 400 26.05 -8.60 -9.54
N LEU A 401 27.17 -8.59 -10.26
CA LEU A 401 27.36 -9.33 -11.50
C LEU A 401 27.25 -10.85 -11.30
N GLN A 402 27.85 -11.37 -10.22
CA GLN A 402 27.70 -12.77 -9.81
C GLN A 402 26.25 -13.11 -9.46
N CYS A 403 25.50 -12.18 -8.86
CA CYS A 403 24.08 -12.37 -8.55
C CYS A 403 23.22 -12.49 -9.81
N ALA A 404 23.45 -11.59 -10.77
CA ALA A 404 22.78 -11.61 -12.07
C ALA A 404 23.11 -12.90 -12.85
N ASP A 405 24.36 -13.33 -12.85
CA ASP A 405 24.79 -14.59 -13.46
C ASP A 405 24.19 -15.82 -12.77
N TYR A 406 24.13 -15.84 -11.43
CA TYR A 406 23.47 -16.89 -10.66
C TYR A 406 21.99 -17.01 -11.04
N LEU A 407 21.28 -15.88 -11.10
CA LEU A 407 19.89 -15.85 -11.53
C LEU A 407 19.73 -16.33 -12.98
N ASN A 408 20.63 -15.90 -13.86
CA ASN A 408 20.63 -16.29 -15.26
C ASN A 408 20.75 -17.81 -15.46
N ARG A 409 21.72 -18.44 -14.77
CA ARG A 409 21.98 -19.88 -14.90
C ARG A 409 20.89 -20.75 -14.30
N LEU A 410 20.28 -20.32 -13.19
CA LEU A 410 19.36 -21.17 -12.43
C LEU A 410 17.88 -20.89 -12.67
N TYR A 411 17.51 -19.66 -13.01
CA TYR A 411 16.11 -19.22 -13.02
C TYR A 411 15.66 -18.63 -14.35
N PHE A 412 16.59 -18.29 -15.25
CA PHE A 412 16.27 -17.62 -16.52
C PHE A 412 16.74 -18.40 -17.75
N ASP A 413 16.89 -19.72 -17.65
CA ASP A 413 17.24 -20.60 -18.78
C ASP A 413 18.46 -20.11 -19.59
N GLU A 414 19.47 -19.57 -18.89
CA GLU A 414 20.69 -19.02 -19.49
C GLU A 414 20.41 -17.96 -20.58
N THR A 415 19.36 -17.17 -20.40
CA THR A 415 18.91 -16.13 -21.34
C THR A 415 20.03 -15.18 -21.76
N PHE A 416 20.89 -14.77 -20.82
CA PHE A 416 21.99 -13.85 -21.05
C PHE A 416 23.30 -14.59 -21.33
N THR A 417 24.03 -14.13 -22.34
CA THR A 417 25.40 -14.57 -22.58
C THR A 417 26.36 -13.90 -21.60
N GLU A 418 27.55 -14.48 -21.42
CA GLU A 418 28.61 -13.90 -20.59
C GLU A 418 29.02 -12.49 -21.07
N GLN A 419 29.04 -12.26 -22.38
CA GLN A 419 29.31 -10.93 -22.95
C GLN A 419 28.24 -9.93 -22.52
N GLU A 420 26.96 -10.28 -22.65
CA GLU A 420 25.86 -9.36 -22.30
C GLU A 420 25.89 -9.01 -20.81
N LEU A 421 26.14 -9.96 -19.92
CA LEU A 421 26.29 -9.69 -18.48
C LEU A 421 27.46 -8.73 -18.20
N TRP A 422 28.59 -8.91 -18.88
CA TRP A 422 29.73 -7.98 -18.77
C TRP A 422 29.43 -6.58 -19.35
N GLU A 423 28.67 -6.51 -20.44
CA GLU A 423 28.24 -5.23 -21.03
C GLU A 423 27.29 -4.46 -20.11
N MET A 424 26.45 -5.16 -19.33
CA MET A 424 25.58 -4.54 -18.32
C MET A 424 26.36 -3.75 -17.25
N VAL A 425 27.63 -4.06 -17.00
CA VAL A 425 28.49 -3.36 -16.02
C VAL A 425 29.55 -2.47 -16.66
N THR A 426 29.56 -2.35 -17.99
CA THR A 426 30.53 -1.56 -18.75
C THR A 426 29.83 -0.67 -19.79
N ALA A 427 29.67 -1.16 -21.02
CA ALA A 427 29.17 -0.41 -22.16
C ALA A 427 27.73 0.09 -21.96
N ASN A 428 26.83 -0.79 -21.53
CA ASN A 428 25.42 -0.43 -21.33
C ASN A 428 25.26 0.56 -20.17
N ALA A 429 26.04 0.37 -19.09
CA ALA A 429 26.06 1.29 -17.97
C ALA A 429 26.55 2.70 -18.38
N ALA A 430 27.58 2.78 -19.23
CA ALA A 430 28.05 4.06 -19.76
C ALA A 430 27.00 4.72 -20.66
N ASP A 431 26.36 3.98 -21.56
CA ASP A 431 25.33 4.49 -22.46
C ASP A 431 24.13 5.04 -21.67
N ALA A 432 23.64 4.28 -20.68
CA ALA A 432 22.53 4.67 -19.83
C ALA A 432 22.78 6.01 -19.11
N MET A 433 24.03 6.28 -18.71
CA MET A 433 24.43 7.47 -17.97
C MET A 433 24.91 8.63 -18.86
N SER A 434 24.62 8.58 -20.17
CA SER A 434 25.09 9.57 -21.16
C SER A 434 26.62 9.71 -21.23
N ALA A 435 27.36 8.67 -20.81
CA ALA A 435 28.81 8.62 -20.79
C ALA A 435 29.40 7.68 -21.87
N GLY A 436 28.54 6.98 -22.61
CA GLY A 436 28.86 5.95 -23.60
C GLY A 436 29.75 6.38 -24.77
N ASP A 437 29.82 7.67 -25.07
CA ASP A 437 30.71 8.24 -26.10
C ASP A 437 32.17 8.41 -25.60
N GLN A 438 32.46 8.15 -24.32
CA GLN A 438 33.71 8.52 -23.67
C GLN A 438 34.32 7.39 -22.81
N ILE A 439 33.50 6.56 -22.15
CA ILE A 439 33.93 5.47 -21.27
C ILE A 439 33.10 4.20 -21.51
N GLY A 440 33.42 3.10 -20.82
CA GLY A 440 32.69 1.83 -20.89
C GLY A 440 33.11 0.92 -22.05
N ARG A 441 34.02 1.36 -22.92
CA ARG A 441 34.56 0.57 -24.05
C ARG A 441 36.06 0.80 -24.23
N LEU A 442 36.79 -0.25 -24.62
CA LEU A 442 38.22 -0.17 -24.95
C LEU A 442 38.43 0.13 -26.43
N GLN A 443 38.09 1.35 -26.85
CA GLN A 443 38.10 1.78 -28.25
C GLN A 443 38.90 3.08 -28.45
N GLU A 444 39.49 3.27 -29.63
CA GLU A 444 40.13 4.55 -30.01
C GLU A 444 39.21 5.76 -29.74
N GLY A 445 39.76 6.79 -29.09
CA GLY A 445 39.09 8.03 -28.69
C GLY A 445 38.48 8.01 -27.28
N TYR A 446 38.34 6.84 -26.66
CA TYR A 446 37.77 6.69 -25.32
C TYR A 446 38.82 6.97 -24.24
N ILE A 447 38.36 7.35 -23.06
CA ILE A 447 39.19 7.61 -21.89
C ILE A 447 39.64 6.27 -21.27
N ALA A 448 40.88 6.24 -20.78
CA ALA A 448 41.49 5.05 -20.19
C ALA A 448 41.00 4.73 -18.76
N ASP A 449 39.70 4.48 -18.63
CA ASP A 449 39.09 3.87 -17.44
C ASP A 449 39.13 2.35 -17.62
N ILE A 450 40.06 1.69 -16.93
CA ILE A 450 40.48 0.31 -17.23
C ILE A 450 40.60 -0.49 -15.94
N THR A 451 40.11 -1.72 -15.96
CA THR A 451 40.40 -2.72 -14.93
C THR A 451 41.02 -3.96 -15.55
N ILE A 452 42.11 -4.43 -14.95
CA ILE A 452 42.78 -5.68 -15.34
C ILE A 452 42.43 -6.74 -14.30
N PHE A 453 41.96 -7.90 -14.76
CA PHE A 453 41.58 -9.06 -13.96
C PHE A 453 42.55 -10.23 -14.18
N ASP A 454 42.66 -11.13 -13.21
CA ASP A 454 43.38 -12.40 -13.36
C ASP A 454 42.57 -13.37 -14.21
N GLY A 455 43.11 -13.78 -15.35
CA GLY A 455 42.51 -14.76 -16.25
C GLY A 455 43.25 -16.09 -16.32
N THR A 456 44.15 -16.38 -15.37
CA THR A 456 45.06 -17.55 -15.44
C THR A 456 44.35 -18.89 -15.71
N ASP A 457 43.12 -19.07 -15.22
CA ASP A 457 42.38 -20.33 -15.31
C ASP A 457 40.91 -20.14 -15.74
N ARG A 458 40.57 -19.02 -16.42
CA ARG A 458 39.18 -18.67 -16.75
C ARG A 458 39.05 -18.17 -18.19
N LEU A 459 37.86 -18.38 -18.78
CA LEU A 459 37.49 -17.74 -20.04
C LEU A 459 37.49 -16.20 -19.89
N PRO A 460 37.66 -15.42 -20.97
CA PRO A 460 37.87 -13.98 -20.86
C PRO A 460 36.74 -13.23 -20.11
N TYR A 461 35.47 -13.42 -20.49
CA TYR A 461 34.35 -12.77 -19.77
C TYR A 461 34.17 -13.34 -18.35
N ARG A 462 34.34 -14.66 -18.17
CA ARG A 462 34.36 -15.30 -16.84
C ARG A 462 35.43 -14.76 -15.90
N SER A 463 36.54 -14.30 -16.43
CA SER A 463 37.59 -13.65 -15.63
C SER A 463 37.13 -12.35 -14.98
N VAL A 464 36.03 -11.75 -15.46
CA VAL A 464 35.37 -10.59 -14.86
C VAL A 464 34.17 -11.03 -14.02
N ILE A 465 33.30 -11.91 -14.54
CA ILE A 465 32.07 -12.36 -13.87
C ILE A 465 32.38 -13.12 -12.58
N ASP A 466 33.32 -14.06 -12.61
CA ASP A 466 33.68 -14.88 -11.45
C ASP A 466 34.81 -14.26 -10.62
N ALA A 467 35.17 -13.01 -10.91
CA ALA A 467 36.28 -12.35 -10.24
C ALA A 467 35.96 -12.08 -8.77
N GLU A 468 36.92 -12.38 -7.91
CA GLU A 468 36.92 -11.91 -6.54
C GLU A 468 37.85 -10.70 -6.38
N ILE A 469 37.82 -10.03 -5.23
CA ILE A 469 38.67 -8.86 -4.95
C ILE A 469 40.17 -9.22 -5.07
N ALA A 470 40.53 -10.48 -4.82
CA ALA A 470 41.89 -10.99 -5.00
C ALA A 470 42.33 -11.02 -6.48
N ASP A 471 41.39 -11.07 -7.42
CA ASP A 471 41.65 -11.23 -8.86
C ASP A 471 41.89 -9.91 -9.57
N ILE A 472 41.45 -8.78 -8.99
CA ILE A 472 41.81 -7.44 -9.47
C ILE A 472 43.33 -7.34 -9.56
N VAL A 473 43.88 -6.98 -10.72
CA VAL A 473 45.32 -6.78 -10.95
C VAL A 473 45.66 -5.31 -10.86
N LEU A 474 44.86 -4.47 -11.54
CA LEU A 474 45.04 -3.02 -11.63
C LEU A 474 43.68 -2.36 -11.92
N VAL A 475 43.42 -1.22 -11.28
CA VAL A 475 42.31 -0.32 -11.59
C VAL A 475 42.91 1.05 -11.95
N MET A 476 42.54 1.57 -13.11
CA MET A 476 42.97 2.85 -13.64
C MET A 476 41.77 3.72 -13.99
N ARG A 477 41.87 5.01 -13.68
CA ARG A 477 40.87 6.02 -14.07
C ARG A 477 41.58 7.12 -14.83
N GLY A 478 41.18 7.38 -16.07
CA GLY A 478 41.88 8.32 -16.95
C GLY A 478 43.35 7.98 -17.16
N GLY A 479 43.70 6.70 -17.09
CA GLY A 479 45.06 6.17 -17.16
C GLY A 479 45.94 6.48 -15.93
N GLU A 480 45.37 6.97 -14.84
CA GLU A 480 46.05 7.08 -13.54
C GLU A 480 45.83 5.79 -12.73
N PRO A 481 46.89 5.16 -12.17
CA PRO A 481 46.78 3.95 -11.38
C PRO A 481 46.23 4.25 -9.97
N LEU A 482 45.07 3.68 -9.64
CA LEU A 482 44.36 3.95 -8.39
C LEU A 482 44.55 2.85 -7.33
N TYR A 483 44.45 1.59 -7.76
CA TYR A 483 44.53 0.42 -6.90
C TYR A 483 45.07 -0.79 -7.69
N GLY A 484 45.89 -1.64 -7.08
CA GLY A 484 46.37 -2.85 -7.76
C GLY A 484 47.50 -3.57 -7.04
N ASP A 485 48.11 -4.55 -7.73
CA ASP A 485 49.30 -5.26 -7.28
C ASP A 485 50.40 -4.26 -6.88
N ALA A 486 50.98 -4.42 -5.70
CA ALA A 486 51.93 -3.45 -5.16
C ALA A 486 53.14 -3.23 -6.08
N ALA A 487 53.69 -4.31 -6.66
CA ALA A 487 54.81 -4.22 -7.61
C ALA A 487 54.45 -3.42 -8.87
N LEU A 488 53.20 -3.47 -9.31
CA LEU A 488 52.72 -2.74 -10.48
C LEU A 488 52.58 -1.25 -10.17
N ILE A 489 51.92 -0.91 -9.05
CA ILE A 489 51.75 0.49 -8.61
C ILE A 489 53.12 1.14 -8.32
N GLU A 490 54.07 0.41 -7.72
CA GLU A 490 55.41 0.92 -7.42
C GLU A 490 56.24 1.31 -8.66
N GLU A 491 55.96 0.68 -9.81
CA GLU A 491 56.62 0.98 -11.08
C GLU A 491 55.84 2.02 -11.92
N LEU A 492 54.53 2.16 -11.70
CA LEU A 492 53.68 3.11 -12.43
C LEU A 492 53.57 4.48 -11.77
N VAL A 493 53.74 4.57 -10.45
CA VAL A 493 53.69 5.82 -9.70
C VAL A 493 55.10 6.35 -9.49
N GLU A 494 55.29 7.64 -9.72
CA GLU A 494 56.57 8.31 -9.49
C GLU A 494 57.05 8.08 -8.04
N SER A 495 58.33 7.73 -7.88
CA SER A 495 58.86 7.33 -6.56
C SER A 495 58.75 8.43 -5.49
N ALA A 496 58.56 9.69 -5.89
CA ALA A 496 58.35 10.83 -4.99
C ALA A 496 56.90 10.96 -4.48
N GLU A 497 55.95 10.32 -5.15
CA GLU A 497 54.50 10.38 -4.88
C GLU A 497 53.98 9.08 -4.27
N LEU A 498 54.76 8.01 -4.35
CA LEU A 498 54.46 6.68 -3.81
C LEU A 498 54.10 6.66 -2.30
N ASP A 499 54.52 7.67 -1.53
CA ASP A 499 54.11 7.84 -0.13
C ASP A 499 52.59 8.06 0.01
N GLY A 500 51.92 8.60 -1.03
CA GLY A 500 50.46 8.75 -1.10
C GLY A 500 49.71 7.50 -1.59
N CYS A 501 50.43 6.39 -1.80
CA CYS A 501 49.87 5.09 -2.17
C CYS A 501 50.13 4.07 -1.06
N GLU A 502 49.15 3.89 -0.17
CA GLU A 502 49.27 3.05 1.01
C GLU A 502 49.34 1.55 0.68
N MET A 503 50.27 0.85 1.33
CA MET A 503 50.40 -0.59 1.23
C MET A 503 49.30 -1.29 2.01
N LEU A 504 48.62 -2.25 1.38
CA LEU A 504 47.55 -3.05 1.96
C LEU A 504 47.83 -4.55 1.74
N ASP A 505 47.33 -5.37 2.65
CA ASP A 505 47.24 -6.82 2.45
C ASP A 505 45.78 -7.14 2.12
N VAL A 506 45.52 -7.58 0.89
CA VAL A 506 44.19 -7.93 0.41
C VAL A 506 44.23 -9.38 -0.03
N CYS A 507 43.65 -10.26 0.80
CA CYS A 507 43.60 -11.70 0.56
C CYS A 507 44.98 -12.33 0.38
N GLU A 508 45.90 -12.04 1.31
CA GLU A 508 47.29 -12.50 1.32
C GLU A 508 48.16 -11.98 0.16
N ARG A 509 47.65 -10.97 -0.56
CA ARG A 509 48.36 -10.30 -1.66
C ARG A 509 48.68 -8.86 -1.29
N GLY A 510 49.93 -8.48 -1.51
CA GLY A 510 50.39 -7.11 -1.31
C GLY A 510 49.85 -6.18 -2.39
N ARG A 511 49.03 -5.21 -1.98
CA ARG A 511 48.40 -4.20 -2.84
C ARG A 511 48.82 -2.79 -2.45
N ARG A 512 48.62 -1.85 -3.36
CA ARG A 512 48.70 -0.41 -3.05
C ARG A 512 47.42 0.32 -3.45
N LEU A 513 47.00 1.26 -2.61
CA LEU A 513 45.84 2.13 -2.80
C LEU A 513 46.29 3.60 -2.78
N CYS A 514 46.05 4.33 -3.86
CA CYS A 514 46.52 5.71 -4.06
C CYS A 514 45.52 6.79 -3.63
N VAL A 515 44.72 6.53 -2.59
CA VAL A 515 43.65 7.44 -2.13
C VAL A 515 44.19 8.76 -1.56
N GLU A 516 45.36 8.77 -0.91
CA GLU A 516 45.94 10.04 -0.41
C GLU A 516 46.49 10.88 -1.56
N LEU A 517 47.08 10.24 -2.57
CA LEU A 517 47.56 10.91 -3.77
C LEU A 517 46.40 11.54 -4.56
N ASP A 518 45.29 10.82 -4.68
CA ASP A 518 44.13 11.20 -5.50
C ASP A 518 43.18 12.15 -4.76
N ALA A 519 42.64 11.72 -3.62
CA ALA A 519 41.62 12.43 -2.85
C ALA A 519 42.19 13.27 -1.68
N GLY A 520 43.51 13.24 -1.45
CA GLY A 520 44.16 14.03 -0.40
C GLY A 520 43.90 13.52 1.03
N LYS A 521 43.44 12.28 1.18
CA LYS A 521 43.11 11.64 2.46
C LYS A 521 43.74 10.25 2.54
N SER A 522 44.45 9.94 3.62
CA SER A 522 44.89 8.57 3.86
C SER A 522 43.69 7.67 4.20
N LEU A 523 43.77 6.38 3.84
CA LEU A 523 42.85 5.35 4.27
C LEU A 523 42.73 5.31 5.80
N SER A 524 43.83 5.58 6.51
CA SER A 524 43.83 5.65 7.96
C SER A 524 42.96 6.81 8.50
N ASP A 525 42.97 7.97 7.83
CA ASP A 525 42.11 9.11 8.17
C ASP A 525 40.65 8.80 7.85
N ILE A 526 40.38 8.20 6.68
CA ILE A 526 39.04 7.80 6.25
C ILE A 526 38.42 6.81 7.24
N ARG A 527 39.13 5.71 7.55
CA ARG A 527 38.67 4.69 8.53
C ARG A 527 38.47 5.27 9.93
N SER A 528 39.25 6.29 10.32
CA SER A 528 39.12 6.93 11.62
C SER A 528 37.96 7.94 11.70
N ALA A 529 37.48 8.43 10.55
CA ALA A 529 36.40 9.41 10.46
C ALA A 529 35.01 8.76 10.42
N VAL A 530 34.90 7.54 9.88
CA VAL A 530 33.64 6.79 9.80
C VAL A 530 33.34 6.01 11.09
N SER A 531 32.11 5.51 11.21
CA SER A 531 31.69 4.66 12.34
C SER A 531 32.58 3.42 12.48
N SER A 532 32.95 3.07 13.72
CA SER A 532 33.67 1.82 14.00
C SER A 532 32.85 0.56 13.71
N ASN A 533 31.53 0.70 13.48
CA ASN A 533 30.63 -0.39 13.12
C ASN A 533 30.32 -0.42 11.60
N ALA A 534 30.99 0.41 10.80
CA ALA A 534 30.81 0.41 9.35
C ALA A 534 31.02 -1.00 8.76
N TYR A 535 30.25 -1.33 7.73
CA TYR A 535 30.48 -2.53 6.94
C TYR A 535 31.84 -2.43 6.24
N GLU A 536 32.61 -3.52 6.23
CA GLU A 536 34.01 -3.48 5.80
C GLU A 536 34.17 -3.04 4.32
N LEU A 537 35.40 -2.70 3.95
CA LEU A 537 35.73 -2.28 2.59
C LEU A 537 35.80 -3.45 1.59
N PHE A 538 36.14 -4.64 2.07
CA PHE A 538 36.28 -5.85 1.28
C PHE A 538 36.24 -7.11 2.16
N PHE A 539 35.93 -8.24 1.54
CA PHE A 539 36.08 -9.58 2.11
C PHE A 539 36.87 -10.46 1.13
N CYS A 540 37.44 -11.55 1.66
CA CYS A 540 38.13 -12.55 0.86
C CYS A 540 37.23 -13.77 0.74
N GLY A 541 36.51 -13.86 -0.37
CA GLY A 541 35.37 -14.77 -0.55
C GLY A 541 34.05 -14.05 -0.24
N GLU A 542 33.02 -14.84 0.04
CA GLU A 542 31.67 -14.33 0.31
C GLU A 542 31.68 -13.30 1.46
N PRO A 543 31.10 -12.10 1.25
CA PRO A 543 30.96 -11.09 2.29
C PRO A 543 30.16 -11.58 3.51
N GLU A 544 30.51 -11.10 4.70
CA GLU A 544 29.72 -11.37 5.91
C GLU A 544 28.30 -10.81 5.73
N ASP A 545 27.29 -11.63 6.09
CA ASP A 545 25.86 -11.32 6.00
C ASP A 545 25.38 -10.92 4.60
N GLU A 546 26.04 -11.39 3.52
CA GLU A 546 25.65 -11.02 2.16
C GLU A 546 24.16 -11.35 1.89
N PRO A 547 23.36 -10.39 1.39
CA PRO A 547 21.97 -10.64 1.01
C PRO A 547 21.85 -11.73 -0.04
N SER A 548 20.82 -12.57 0.04
CA SER A 548 20.67 -13.73 -0.85
C SER A 548 20.35 -13.34 -2.30
N CYS A 549 20.85 -14.11 -3.26
CA CYS A 549 20.40 -14.08 -4.67
C CYS A 549 19.36 -15.15 -4.99
N MET A 550 19.05 -16.02 -4.04
CA MET A 550 18.02 -17.05 -4.18
C MET A 550 16.64 -16.44 -3.87
N PRO A 551 15.69 -16.47 -4.82
CA PRO A 551 14.31 -16.06 -4.59
C PRO A 551 13.69 -16.79 -3.40
N PHE A 552 12.93 -16.09 -2.56
CA PHE A 552 12.26 -16.72 -1.42
C PHE A 552 11.11 -15.85 -0.93
N ARG A 553 9.94 -16.46 -0.71
CA ARG A 553 8.78 -15.83 -0.05
C ARG A 553 8.05 -16.83 0.84
N PRO A 554 7.88 -16.55 2.15
CA PRO A 554 7.30 -17.50 3.08
C PRO A 554 5.85 -17.85 2.72
N ASN A 555 5.56 -19.15 2.65
CA ASN A 555 4.25 -19.70 2.26
C ASN A 555 3.87 -19.48 0.79
N GLU A 556 4.75 -18.92 -0.03
CA GLU A 556 4.55 -18.76 -1.47
C GLU A 556 5.51 -19.70 -2.23
N TYR A 557 6.83 -19.51 -2.06
CA TYR A 557 7.85 -20.33 -2.70
C TYR A 557 9.19 -20.29 -1.96
N THR A 558 9.99 -21.34 -2.16
CA THR A 558 11.29 -21.48 -1.49
C THR A 558 12.48 -21.06 -2.35
N GLY A 559 12.28 -20.88 -3.66
CA GLY A 559 13.34 -20.69 -4.64
C GLY A 559 14.14 -21.95 -4.97
N LEU A 560 13.92 -23.05 -4.25
CA LEU A 560 14.65 -24.28 -4.49
C LEU A 560 13.98 -25.07 -5.62
N SER A 561 14.75 -25.41 -6.65
CA SER A 561 14.31 -26.32 -7.69
C SER A 561 14.17 -27.75 -7.17
N ASP A 562 13.13 -28.44 -7.61
CA ASP A 562 12.93 -29.86 -7.35
C ASP A 562 12.31 -30.59 -8.56
N THR A 563 12.02 -31.89 -8.40
CA THR A 563 11.50 -32.72 -9.50
C THR A 563 10.06 -32.43 -9.93
N THR A 564 9.38 -31.53 -9.22
CA THR A 564 7.98 -31.16 -9.41
C THR A 564 7.76 -29.66 -9.63
N ASP A 565 8.75 -28.84 -9.30
CA ASP A 565 8.84 -27.39 -9.54
C ASP A 565 10.29 -27.10 -9.96
N THR A 566 10.54 -27.10 -11.27
CA THR A 566 11.89 -27.02 -11.84
C THR A 566 12.47 -25.61 -11.69
N SER A 567 11.64 -24.57 -11.75
CA SER A 567 12.04 -23.16 -11.65
C SER A 567 12.11 -22.65 -10.20
N GLY A 568 11.50 -23.37 -9.24
CA GLY A 568 11.48 -23.01 -7.82
C GLY A 568 10.54 -21.84 -7.48
N ASP A 569 9.58 -21.54 -8.36
CA ASP A 569 8.68 -20.38 -8.25
C ASP A 569 7.40 -20.64 -7.45
N GLY A 570 7.24 -21.86 -6.93
CA GLY A 570 6.09 -22.29 -6.13
C GLY A 570 4.92 -22.82 -6.96
N VAL A 571 5.01 -22.82 -8.29
CA VAL A 571 4.00 -23.37 -9.19
C VAL A 571 4.49 -24.70 -9.75
N PRO A 572 3.80 -25.83 -9.52
CA PRO A 572 4.26 -27.12 -10.02
C PRO A 572 4.28 -27.17 -11.56
N ASP A 573 5.32 -27.77 -12.15
CA ASP A 573 5.57 -27.89 -13.61
C ASP A 573 4.34 -28.34 -14.43
N ALA A 574 3.44 -29.12 -13.81
CA ALA A 574 2.25 -29.65 -14.46
C ALA A 574 1.16 -28.59 -14.73
N VAL A 575 1.21 -27.47 -14.01
CA VAL A 575 0.26 -26.34 -14.12
C VAL A 575 0.97 -24.99 -14.33
N ASP A 576 2.30 -24.98 -14.29
CA ASP A 576 3.15 -23.83 -14.57
C ASP A 576 3.12 -23.48 -16.07
N ASN A 577 2.91 -22.20 -16.39
CA ASN A 577 2.89 -21.69 -17.75
C ASN A 577 4.29 -21.34 -18.31
N CYS A 578 5.35 -21.38 -17.47
CA CYS A 578 6.77 -21.30 -17.85
C CYS A 578 7.70 -22.19 -16.97
N PRO A 579 7.61 -23.53 -17.03
CA PRO A 579 8.33 -24.44 -16.12
C PRO A 579 9.87 -24.31 -16.04
N ALA A 580 10.51 -23.64 -17.00
CA ALA A 580 11.96 -23.44 -17.03
C ALA A 580 12.40 -22.04 -16.55
N PHE A 581 11.45 -21.13 -16.32
CA PHE A 581 11.72 -19.76 -15.91
C PHE A 581 11.07 -19.50 -14.58
N PHE A 582 11.73 -18.77 -13.70
CA PHE A 582 11.13 -18.31 -12.46
C PHE A 582 10.11 -17.20 -12.75
N ASN A 583 8.82 -17.50 -12.62
CA ASN A 583 7.73 -16.54 -12.85
C ASN A 583 6.58 -16.72 -11.84
N PRO A 584 6.86 -16.51 -10.55
CA PRO A 584 5.87 -16.73 -9.51
C PRO A 584 4.67 -15.80 -9.67
N ILE A 585 3.56 -16.16 -9.04
CA ILE A 585 2.35 -15.31 -8.99
C ILE A 585 2.64 -14.10 -8.10
N ARG A 586 2.65 -12.89 -8.66
CA ARG A 586 2.82 -11.64 -7.89
C ARG A 586 1.46 -11.09 -7.45
N PRO A 587 1.40 -10.24 -6.40
CA PRO A 587 0.17 -9.55 -6.01
C PRO A 587 -0.53 -8.82 -7.17
N MET A 588 0.23 -8.25 -8.11
CA MET A 588 -0.31 -7.60 -9.30
C MET A 588 -0.90 -8.56 -10.35
N ASP A 589 -0.57 -9.85 -10.30
CA ASP A 589 -1.05 -10.88 -11.24
C ASP A 589 -2.29 -11.64 -10.70
N GLY A 590 -2.73 -11.32 -9.49
CA GLY A 590 -3.93 -11.88 -8.87
C GLY A 590 -3.74 -13.31 -8.38
N SER A 591 -4.20 -14.30 -9.15
CA SER A 591 -4.19 -15.73 -8.74
C SER A 591 -3.59 -16.68 -9.76
N THR A 592 -2.97 -16.13 -10.81
CA THR A 592 -2.38 -16.87 -11.93
C THR A 592 -1.05 -16.25 -12.31
N GLN A 593 -0.13 -17.04 -12.85
CA GLN A 593 1.11 -16.51 -13.42
C GLN A 593 0.78 -15.58 -14.59
N ALA A 594 1.63 -14.57 -14.81
CA ALA A 594 1.43 -13.58 -15.86
C ALA A 594 1.37 -14.22 -17.26
N ASP A 595 0.31 -13.94 -18.00
CA ASP A 595 0.04 -14.38 -19.39
C ASP A 595 -0.82 -13.28 -20.05
N THR A 596 -0.15 -12.30 -20.65
CA THR A 596 -0.74 -11.04 -21.12
C THR A 596 -1.64 -11.21 -22.35
N ASN A 597 -1.34 -12.20 -23.19
CA ASN A 597 -2.10 -12.52 -24.42
C ASN A 597 -3.08 -13.69 -24.22
N GLY A 598 -3.01 -14.43 -23.10
CA GLY A 598 -3.91 -15.52 -22.76
C GLY A 598 -3.71 -16.79 -23.61
N ASN A 599 -2.54 -16.99 -24.21
CA ASN A 599 -2.27 -18.13 -25.08
C ASN A 599 -1.83 -19.39 -24.28
N GLY A 600 -1.64 -19.26 -22.96
CA GLY A 600 -1.26 -20.34 -22.05
C GLY A 600 0.26 -20.52 -21.86
N LEU A 601 1.09 -19.69 -22.48
CA LEU A 601 2.51 -19.53 -22.17
C LEU A 601 2.68 -18.29 -21.31
N GLY A 602 3.49 -18.37 -20.25
CA GLY A 602 3.75 -17.20 -19.42
C GLY A 602 4.60 -16.15 -20.14
N ASP A 603 4.42 -14.89 -19.76
CA ASP A 603 5.02 -13.75 -20.45
C ASP A 603 6.55 -13.85 -20.60
N ILE A 604 7.23 -14.35 -19.56
CA ILE A 604 8.70 -14.44 -19.53
C ILE A 604 9.25 -15.49 -20.52
N CYS A 605 8.50 -16.56 -20.82
CA CYS A 605 8.93 -17.63 -21.72
C CYS A 605 8.22 -17.61 -23.09
N ASP A 606 7.16 -16.81 -23.26
CA ASP A 606 6.47 -16.66 -24.53
C ASP A 606 7.32 -15.87 -25.56
N PRO A 607 7.63 -16.38 -26.75
CA PRO A 607 8.33 -15.63 -27.79
C PRO A 607 7.64 -14.32 -28.22
N CYS A 608 6.32 -14.21 -28.13
CA CYS A 608 5.54 -12.99 -28.42
C CYS A 608 4.43 -12.75 -27.40
N PRO A 609 4.76 -12.21 -26.22
CA PRO A 609 3.82 -12.10 -25.09
C PRO A 609 2.70 -11.05 -25.31
N LEU A 610 2.71 -10.32 -26.43
CA LEU A 610 1.63 -9.42 -26.86
C LEU A 610 0.80 -9.95 -28.04
N SER A 611 1.20 -11.06 -28.66
CA SER A 611 0.51 -11.65 -29.81
C SER A 611 -0.24 -12.92 -29.41
N GLU A 612 -1.48 -13.08 -29.86
CA GLU A 612 -2.21 -14.35 -29.67
C GLU A 612 -1.65 -15.50 -30.54
N ASP A 613 -0.71 -15.24 -31.46
CA ASP A 613 -0.09 -16.27 -32.30
C ASP A 613 1.13 -16.91 -31.62
N PRO A 614 1.02 -18.13 -31.05
CA PRO A 614 2.14 -18.80 -30.38
C PRO A 614 3.22 -19.31 -31.36
N SER A 615 3.04 -19.11 -32.67
CA SER A 615 3.98 -19.57 -33.70
C SER A 615 4.94 -18.48 -34.19
N CYS A 616 4.88 -17.29 -33.60
CA CYS A 616 5.84 -16.23 -33.90
C CYS A 616 7.28 -16.65 -33.54
N THR A 617 8.26 -16.00 -34.16
CA THR A 617 9.69 -16.32 -33.95
C THR A 617 10.40 -15.39 -32.96
N GLY A 618 9.66 -14.49 -32.29
CA GLY A 618 10.18 -13.45 -31.42
C GLY A 618 9.52 -12.09 -31.71
N VAL A 619 9.68 -11.15 -30.77
CA VAL A 619 9.22 -9.75 -30.90
C VAL A 619 9.96 -9.04 -32.03
N ASP A 620 9.24 -8.41 -32.96
CA ASP A 620 9.85 -7.49 -33.93
C ASP A 620 9.90 -6.09 -33.29
N PRO A 621 11.08 -5.47 -33.12
CA PRO A 621 11.16 -4.13 -32.54
C PRO A 621 10.46 -3.04 -33.39
N ASN A 622 10.07 -3.34 -34.63
CA ASN A 622 9.28 -2.44 -35.48
C ASN A 622 7.78 -2.78 -35.48
N ASP A 623 7.35 -3.86 -34.82
CA ASP A 623 5.96 -4.34 -34.71
C ASP A 623 5.87 -5.12 -33.37
N LEU A 624 5.70 -4.38 -32.27
CA LEU A 624 5.89 -4.90 -30.91
C LEU A 624 4.81 -5.89 -30.49
N ASP A 625 3.58 -5.73 -30.99
CA ASP A 625 2.47 -6.64 -30.70
C ASP A 625 2.28 -7.74 -31.76
N GLY A 626 2.99 -7.64 -32.88
CA GLY A 626 3.05 -8.68 -33.91
C GLY A 626 1.78 -8.76 -34.75
N ASP A 627 1.03 -7.67 -34.87
CA ASP A 627 -0.21 -7.63 -35.66
C ASP A 627 0.03 -7.46 -37.17
N GLY A 628 1.27 -7.13 -37.56
CA GLY A 628 1.69 -6.95 -38.95
C GLY A 628 1.72 -5.50 -39.42
N GLU A 629 1.38 -4.54 -38.57
CA GLU A 629 1.51 -3.10 -38.82
C GLU A 629 2.71 -2.53 -38.05
N ALA A 630 3.44 -1.62 -38.69
CA ALA A 630 4.66 -1.09 -38.08
C ALA A 630 4.34 -0.05 -36.99
N ASN A 631 5.05 -0.07 -35.87
CA ASN A 631 4.86 0.79 -34.69
C ASN A 631 4.69 2.29 -35.00
N ASP A 632 5.33 2.82 -36.06
CA ASP A 632 5.26 4.23 -36.45
C ASP A 632 4.00 4.60 -37.24
N THR A 633 3.27 3.59 -37.72
CA THR A 633 2.01 3.69 -38.44
C THR A 633 0.83 3.02 -37.74
N ASP A 634 1.12 2.20 -36.74
CA ASP A 634 0.18 1.48 -35.91
C ASP A 634 -0.52 2.43 -34.94
N ASN A 635 -1.85 2.37 -34.90
CA ASN A 635 -2.68 3.16 -34.01
C ASN A 635 -2.83 2.56 -32.60
N CYS A 636 -2.31 1.35 -32.38
CA CYS A 636 -2.24 0.66 -31.11
C CYS A 636 -0.93 -0.15 -30.94
N PRO A 637 0.25 0.49 -30.91
CA PRO A 637 1.57 -0.17 -31.02
C PRO A 637 1.95 -1.24 -29.98
N VAL A 638 1.12 -1.49 -28.98
CA VAL A 638 1.33 -2.50 -27.92
C VAL A 638 0.04 -3.31 -27.63
N HIS A 639 -0.94 -3.27 -28.53
CA HIS A 639 -2.23 -3.93 -28.40
C HIS A 639 -2.66 -4.51 -29.76
N TYR A 640 -2.42 -5.81 -29.94
CA TYR A 640 -2.68 -6.54 -31.17
C TYR A 640 -4.01 -6.17 -31.85
N ASN A 641 -3.96 -5.51 -33.00
CA ASN A 641 -5.15 -5.07 -33.73
C ASN A 641 -4.94 -4.98 -35.26
N PRO A 642 -4.73 -6.12 -35.96
CA PRO A 642 -4.29 -6.15 -37.36
C PRO A 642 -5.26 -5.49 -38.36
N GLY A 643 -6.50 -5.20 -37.93
CA GLY A 643 -7.49 -4.48 -38.73
C GLY A 643 -7.37 -2.95 -38.62
N GLN A 644 -6.54 -2.45 -37.70
CA GLN A 644 -6.32 -1.03 -37.40
C GLN A 644 -7.64 -0.26 -37.26
N GLU A 645 -8.68 -0.92 -36.73
CA GLU A 645 -9.97 -0.28 -36.53
C GLU A 645 -9.80 0.93 -35.62
N ASN A 646 -10.29 2.07 -36.08
CA ASN A 646 -10.25 3.34 -35.37
C ASN A 646 -11.57 4.05 -35.68
N THR A 647 -12.61 3.63 -34.98
CA THR A 647 -13.98 4.07 -35.22
C THR A 647 -14.17 5.54 -34.80
N SER A 648 -13.39 5.99 -33.83
CA SER A 648 -13.28 7.36 -33.32
C SER A 648 -12.65 8.31 -34.34
N GLY A 649 -11.60 7.86 -35.01
CA GLY A 649 -10.73 8.65 -35.89
C GLY A 649 -9.70 9.51 -35.14
N ASP A 650 -9.51 9.31 -33.83
CA ASP A 650 -8.44 9.95 -33.03
C ASP A 650 -7.09 9.24 -33.25
N GLU A 651 -6.07 9.55 -32.45
CA GLU A 651 -4.74 8.96 -32.65
C GLU A 651 -4.62 7.51 -32.14
N PHE A 652 -5.60 7.01 -31.38
CA PHE A 652 -5.62 5.67 -30.81
C PHE A 652 -6.61 4.77 -31.57
N GLY A 653 -6.23 3.53 -31.88
CA GLY A 653 -7.15 2.53 -32.43
C GLY A 653 -8.16 2.03 -31.40
N ASP A 654 -9.22 1.39 -31.86
CA ASP A 654 -10.30 0.84 -31.03
C ASP A 654 -9.78 -0.18 -29.99
N ALA A 655 -8.64 -0.85 -30.22
CA ALA A 655 -8.08 -1.87 -29.33
C ALA A 655 -7.34 -1.31 -28.10
N CYS A 656 -6.77 -0.11 -28.23
CA CYS A 656 -5.99 0.58 -27.19
C CYS A 656 -6.64 1.90 -26.77
N SER A 657 -7.71 2.30 -27.45
CA SER A 657 -8.51 3.44 -27.05
C SER A 657 -9.22 3.09 -25.74
N PRO A 658 -9.11 3.93 -24.70
CA PRO A 658 -9.93 3.76 -23.50
C PRO A 658 -11.43 3.87 -23.82
N CYS A 659 -11.80 4.44 -24.99
CA CYS A 659 -13.18 4.66 -25.43
C CYS A 659 -13.34 4.44 -26.95
N PRO A 660 -13.43 3.17 -27.39
CA PRO A 660 -13.53 2.81 -28.80
C PRO A 660 -14.72 3.49 -29.49
N GLY A 661 -14.50 4.13 -30.64
CA GLY A 661 -15.57 4.77 -31.42
C GLY A 661 -15.91 6.22 -31.13
N THR A 662 -15.21 6.91 -30.22
CA THR A 662 -15.38 8.35 -29.95
C THR A 662 -14.11 9.16 -30.26
N PHE A 663 -14.17 10.15 -31.18
CA PHE A 663 -13.05 11.07 -31.42
C PHE A 663 -12.75 11.92 -30.16
N LEU A 664 -11.65 11.63 -29.46
CA LEU A 664 -11.15 12.49 -28.39
C LEU A 664 -10.18 13.52 -29.01
N GLY A 665 -10.57 14.79 -29.09
CA GLY A 665 -9.60 15.87 -29.30
C GLY A 665 -8.76 16.08 -28.03
N ASP A 666 -7.57 16.67 -28.14
CA ASP A 666 -6.59 16.91 -27.05
C ASP A 666 -7.26 17.09 -25.66
N GLY A 667 -7.29 16.01 -24.87
CA GLY A 667 -7.77 16.01 -23.47
C GLY A 667 -9.29 15.90 -23.24
N ALA A 668 -10.08 15.37 -24.19
CA ALA A 668 -11.51 15.15 -23.99
C ALA A 668 -11.85 13.83 -23.26
N ALA A 669 -12.84 13.89 -22.37
CA ALA A 669 -13.48 12.75 -21.71
C ALA A 669 -14.37 11.96 -22.68
N CYS A 670 -14.56 10.68 -22.42
CA CYS A 670 -15.47 9.85 -23.21
C CYS A 670 -16.93 10.23 -22.93
N PRO A 671 -17.79 10.34 -23.96
CA PRO A 671 -19.23 10.24 -23.75
C PRO A 671 -19.51 8.80 -23.31
N GLY A 672 -20.00 8.64 -22.08
CA GLY A 672 -20.41 7.34 -21.55
C GLY A 672 -21.89 7.38 -21.26
N SER A 673 -22.64 6.36 -21.66
CA SER A 673 -23.95 6.14 -21.07
C SER A 673 -23.77 5.55 -19.67
N ILE A 674 -24.75 5.74 -18.78
CA ILE A 674 -24.72 5.06 -17.48
C ILE A 674 -24.71 3.52 -17.67
N TYR A 675 -25.30 3.02 -18.75
CA TYR A 675 -25.35 1.59 -19.07
C TYR A 675 -23.95 1.02 -19.35
N ASP A 676 -23.15 1.67 -20.18
CA ASP A 676 -21.80 1.19 -20.55
C ASP A 676 -20.83 1.17 -19.35
N LEU A 677 -21.08 2.04 -18.37
CA LEU A 677 -20.34 2.04 -17.11
C LEU A 677 -20.81 0.94 -16.17
N LYS A 678 -22.11 0.66 -16.16
CA LYS A 678 -22.73 -0.32 -15.25
C LYS A 678 -22.66 -1.75 -15.77
N ASP A 679 -22.47 -1.98 -17.06
CA ASP A 679 -22.30 -3.32 -17.65
C ASP A 679 -20.84 -3.74 -17.82
N GLY A 680 -19.89 -2.90 -17.39
CA GLY A 680 -18.45 -3.17 -17.43
C GLY A 680 -17.76 -2.87 -18.76
N SER A 681 -18.47 -2.28 -19.73
CA SER A 681 -17.88 -1.90 -21.04
C SER A 681 -16.90 -0.73 -20.94
N THR A 682 -16.90 0.04 -19.83
CA THR A 682 -15.95 1.12 -19.55
C THR A 682 -15.16 0.83 -18.27
N ALA A 683 -13.83 0.89 -18.33
CA ALA A 683 -12.98 0.64 -17.17
C ALA A 683 -13.10 1.73 -16.07
N PRO A 684 -13.07 1.37 -14.77
CA PRO A 684 -12.98 2.35 -13.68
C PRO A 684 -11.74 3.26 -13.82
N GLY A 685 -11.89 4.55 -13.51
CA GLY A 685 -10.84 5.57 -13.63
C GLY A 685 -10.98 6.46 -14.87
N ALA A 686 -11.85 6.11 -15.82
CA ALA A 686 -12.13 6.92 -17.00
C ALA A 686 -12.88 8.22 -16.65
N LEU A 687 -12.55 9.32 -17.33
CA LEU A 687 -13.36 10.53 -17.29
C LEU A 687 -14.59 10.33 -18.20
N ALA A 688 -15.80 10.38 -17.63
CA ALA A 688 -17.05 10.11 -18.32
C ALA A 688 -17.97 11.34 -18.32
N THR A 689 -18.68 11.56 -19.43
CA THR A 689 -19.74 12.57 -19.54
C THR A 689 -21.10 11.91 -19.79
N PHE A 690 -22.05 12.19 -18.90
CA PHE A 690 -23.45 11.74 -18.98
C PHE A 690 -24.34 12.94 -19.35
N GLU A 691 -25.06 12.82 -20.47
CA GLU A 691 -25.91 13.91 -20.98
C GLU A 691 -27.39 13.69 -20.67
N GLY A 692 -28.07 14.70 -20.12
CA GLY A 692 -29.52 14.68 -19.91
C GLY A 692 -30.01 13.62 -18.91
N VAL A 693 -29.30 13.43 -17.81
CA VAL A 693 -29.70 12.52 -16.72
C VAL A 693 -30.51 13.25 -15.65
N ILE A 694 -31.46 12.57 -15.02
CA ILE A 694 -32.37 13.14 -14.02
C ILE A 694 -31.83 12.87 -12.63
N VAL A 695 -31.73 13.89 -11.79
CA VAL A 695 -31.36 13.76 -10.38
C VAL A 695 -32.55 13.16 -9.60
N THR A 696 -32.43 11.92 -9.16
CA THR A 696 -33.52 11.14 -8.55
C THR A 696 -33.54 11.22 -7.03
N ALA A 697 -32.39 11.47 -6.40
CA ALA A 697 -32.23 11.62 -4.96
C ALA A 697 -30.97 12.46 -4.63
N VAL A 698 -30.96 13.16 -3.50
CA VAL A 698 -29.82 13.97 -3.04
C VAL A 698 -29.56 13.65 -1.56
N ALA A 699 -28.37 13.14 -1.24
CA ALA A 699 -27.95 12.79 0.11
C ALA A 699 -27.37 14.00 0.86
N GLU A 700 -27.30 13.91 2.20
CA GLU A 700 -26.64 14.94 3.00
C GLU A 700 -25.13 15.00 2.68
N GLY A 701 -24.59 16.22 2.56
CA GLY A 701 -23.16 16.39 2.25
C GLY A 701 -22.80 16.36 0.76
N GLU A 702 -23.74 16.78 -0.12
CA GLU A 702 -23.48 17.19 -1.51
C GLU A 702 -23.29 16.04 -2.52
N SER A 703 -23.65 14.80 -2.17
CA SER A 703 -23.70 13.67 -3.11
C SER A 703 -25.14 13.37 -3.54
N PHE A 704 -25.32 12.79 -4.73
CA PHE A 704 -26.65 12.59 -5.31
C PHE A 704 -26.72 11.37 -6.22
N PHE A 705 -27.92 10.95 -6.56
CA PHE A 705 -28.18 9.87 -7.51
C PHE A 705 -28.78 10.46 -8.78
N VAL A 706 -28.34 9.94 -9.92
CA VAL A 706 -28.92 10.26 -11.23
C VAL A 706 -29.42 9.02 -11.91
N GLN A 707 -30.43 9.18 -12.76
CA GLN A 707 -30.96 8.12 -13.59
C GLN A 707 -31.21 8.64 -15.01
N VAL A 708 -30.96 7.83 -16.04
CA VAL A 708 -31.22 8.19 -17.44
C VAL A 708 -32.70 8.53 -17.64
N ASP A 709 -32.99 9.63 -18.35
CA ASP A 709 -34.37 10.06 -18.64
C ASP A 709 -35.10 9.02 -19.52
N PRO A 710 -36.23 8.44 -19.06
CA PRO A 710 -37.04 7.53 -19.87
C PRO A 710 -37.56 8.12 -21.19
N ASN A 711 -37.55 9.45 -21.34
CA ASN A 711 -37.93 10.13 -22.58
C ASN A 711 -36.75 10.36 -23.53
N ASN A 712 -35.51 10.12 -23.11
CA ASN A 712 -34.33 10.21 -23.95
C ASN A 712 -34.20 8.95 -24.82
N THR A 713 -34.88 8.93 -25.96
CA THR A 713 -34.94 7.75 -26.86
C THR A 713 -33.61 7.37 -27.51
N ASN A 714 -32.56 8.18 -27.35
CA ASN A 714 -31.24 7.89 -27.90
C ASN A 714 -30.33 7.17 -26.89
N ASP A 715 -30.63 7.27 -25.60
CA ASP A 715 -29.77 6.77 -24.51
C ASP A 715 -30.51 5.77 -23.59
N TYR A 716 -31.84 5.88 -23.46
CA TYR A 716 -32.61 5.02 -22.55
C TYR A 716 -32.83 3.60 -23.10
N ALA A 717 -32.16 2.61 -22.50
CA ALA A 717 -32.27 1.18 -22.85
C ALA A 717 -33.19 0.36 -21.93
N GLY A 718 -33.61 0.91 -20.79
CA GLY A 718 -34.45 0.22 -19.82
C GLY A 718 -34.28 0.80 -18.42
N ALA A 719 -34.99 0.29 -17.41
CA ALA A 719 -34.77 0.74 -16.04
C ALA A 719 -33.52 0.11 -15.41
N GLU A 720 -33.18 -1.11 -15.81
CA GLU A 720 -31.96 -1.80 -15.38
C GLU A 720 -30.72 -1.05 -15.87
N PHE A 721 -29.72 -0.90 -14.99
CA PHE A 721 -28.44 -0.21 -15.20
C PHE A 721 -28.57 1.28 -15.58
N SER A 722 -29.74 1.88 -15.34
CA SER A 722 -30.01 3.27 -15.73
C SER A 722 -29.60 4.30 -14.67
N GLY A 723 -29.17 3.86 -13.48
CA GLY A 723 -28.90 4.72 -12.33
C GLY A 723 -27.46 4.66 -11.84
N ILE A 724 -26.95 5.75 -11.28
CA ILE A 724 -25.61 5.79 -10.67
C ILE A 724 -25.53 6.79 -9.52
N TYR A 725 -24.65 6.50 -8.57
CA TYR A 725 -24.28 7.40 -7.48
C TYR A 725 -23.19 8.38 -7.91
N VAL A 726 -23.33 9.64 -7.50
CA VAL A 726 -22.41 10.74 -7.82
C VAL A 726 -21.88 11.34 -6.53
N TYR A 727 -20.58 11.18 -6.30
CA TYR A 727 -19.85 11.76 -5.18
C TYR A 727 -19.35 13.16 -5.54
N ASN A 728 -20.03 14.20 -5.02
CA ASN A 728 -19.79 15.61 -5.38
C ASN A 728 -19.56 16.51 -4.14
N ARG A 729 -18.85 15.99 -3.14
CA ARG A 729 -18.55 16.71 -1.89
C ARG A 729 -17.60 17.89 -2.15
N GLY A 730 -18.03 19.10 -1.82
CA GLY A 730 -17.30 20.35 -2.08
C GLY A 730 -17.51 20.92 -3.48
N GLY A 731 -18.38 20.33 -4.29
CA GLY A 731 -18.71 20.79 -5.63
C GLY A 731 -19.37 22.17 -5.64
N SER A 732 -19.00 23.01 -6.62
CA SER A 732 -19.53 24.38 -6.72
C SER A 732 -21.00 24.45 -7.19
N VAL A 733 -21.50 23.37 -7.78
CA VAL A 733 -22.88 23.21 -8.25
C VAL A 733 -23.49 22.03 -7.50
N GLN A 734 -24.62 22.27 -6.83
CA GLN A 734 -25.37 21.26 -6.09
C GLN A 734 -26.76 21.11 -6.71
N PRO A 735 -27.01 20.02 -7.46
CA PRO A 735 -28.30 19.81 -8.08
C PRO A 735 -29.36 19.42 -7.04
N ARG A 736 -30.64 19.58 -7.42
CA ARG A 736 -31.80 19.21 -6.61
C ARG A 736 -32.53 18.04 -7.26
N VAL A 737 -33.27 17.28 -6.47
CA VAL A 737 -34.17 16.24 -7.00
C VAL A 737 -35.10 16.86 -8.06
N GLY A 738 -35.15 16.24 -9.24
CA GLY A 738 -35.89 16.75 -10.40
C GLY A 738 -35.11 17.73 -11.28
N ASP A 739 -33.83 17.99 -11.05
CA ASP A 739 -32.99 18.65 -12.05
C ASP A 739 -32.60 17.65 -13.16
N LEU A 740 -32.71 18.09 -14.42
CA LEU A 740 -32.15 17.42 -15.60
C LEU A 740 -30.77 18.02 -15.86
N ILE A 741 -29.72 17.20 -15.87
CA ILE A 741 -28.34 17.69 -15.90
C ILE A 741 -27.48 17.01 -16.97
N ASN A 742 -26.44 17.73 -17.42
CA ASN A 742 -25.24 17.11 -17.95
C ASN A 742 -24.20 17.03 -16.82
N LEU A 743 -23.49 15.91 -16.74
CA LEU A 743 -22.53 15.60 -15.68
C LEU A 743 -21.25 15.06 -16.29
N THR A 744 -20.10 15.64 -15.93
CA THR A 744 -18.78 15.07 -16.25
C THR A 744 -18.01 14.80 -14.97
N GLY A 745 -17.44 13.60 -14.81
CA GLY A 745 -16.61 13.22 -13.67
C GLY A 745 -15.86 11.92 -13.93
N SER A 746 -14.88 11.58 -13.10
CA SER A 746 -14.12 10.33 -13.20
C SER A 746 -14.92 9.18 -12.62
N THR A 747 -14.94 8.03 -13.27
CA THR A 747 -15.54 6.82 -12.70
C THR A 747 -14.59 6.23 -11.65
N SER A 748 -15.13 5.66 -10.57
CA SER A 748 -14.34 5.00 -9.54
C SER A 748 -15.13 3.85 -8.92
N LEU A 749 -14.41 2.86 -8.41
CA LEU A 749 -14.98 1.81 -7.56
C LEU A 749 -14.67 2.16 -6.11
N PHE A 750 -15.70 2.33 -5.27
CA PHE A 750 -15.53 2.67 -3.86
C PHE A 750 -16.41 1.76 -3.01
N PHE A 751 -15.80 0.96 -2.13
CA PHE A 751 -16.47 -0.09 -1.35
C PHE A 751 -17.37 -1.02 -2.18
N GLY A 752 -16.91 -1.39 -3.37
CA GLY A 752 -17.65 -2.27 -4.30
C GLY A 752 -18.80 -1.58 -5.05
N GLN A 753 -19.03 -0.28 -4.86
CA GLN A 753 -20.00 0.49 -5.64
C GLN A 753 -19.32 1.23 -6.80
N VAL A 754 -19.85 1.09 -8.01
CA VAL A 754 -19.45 1.92 -9.16
C VAL A 754 -20.10 3.30 -9.03
N GLN A 755 -19.29 4.34 -8.93
CA GLN A 755 -19.73 5.73 -8.74
C GLN A 755 -19.01 6.71 -9.65
N VAL A 756 -19.59 7.90 -9.83
CA VAL A 756 -18.92 9.07 -10.42
C VAL A 756 -18.27 9.88 -9.31
N ALA A 757 -16.95 10.05 -9.37
CA ALA A 757 -16.12 10.85 -8.48
C ALA A 757 -15.43 12.00 -9.24
N ASN A 758 -14.66 12.85 -8.54
CA ASN A 758 -13.96 14.02 -9.10
C ASN A 758 -14.79 14.79 -10.13
N VAL A 759 -16.02 15.15 -9.76
CA VAL A 759 -16.97 15.79 -10.67
C VAL A 759 -16.38 17.08 -11.22
N ALA A 760 -16.09 17.08 -12.53
CA ALA A 760 -15.48 18.18 -13.23
C ALA A 760 -16.51 19.26 -13.58
N THR A 761 -17.67 18.85 -14.12
CA THR A 761 -18.74 19.78 -14.49
C THR A 761 -20.12 19.23 -14.20
N ILE A 762 -21.02 20.11 -13.76
CA ILE A 762 -22.47 19.87 -13.69
C ILE A 762 -23.13 21.06 -14.39
N GLU A 763 -23.92 20.78 -15.43
CA GLU A 763 -24.75 21.77 -16.11
C GLU A 763 -26.23 21.42 -15.88
N VAL A 764 -26.97 22.28 -15.18
CA VAL A 764 -28.42 22.12 -15.00
C VAL A 764 -29.15 22.63 -16.24
N LEU A 765 -29.77 21.71 -16.99
CA LEU A 765 -30.50 21.99 -18.22
C LEU A 765 -31.93 22.46 -17.94
N GLU A 766 -32.62 21.77 -17.03
CA GLU A 766 -34.00 22.05 -16.61
C GLU A 766 -34.17 21.68 -15.12
N SER A 767 -35.03 22.41 -14.42
CA SER A 767 -35.43 22.11 -13.03
C SER A 767 -36.89 21.71 -12.95
N ASP A 768 -37.27 21.01 -11.88
CA ASP A 768 -38.63 20.48 -11.67
C ASP A 768 -39.07 19.51 -12.80
N TYR A 769 -38.11 18.82 -13.41
CA TYR A 769 -38.32 17.78 -14.41
C TYR A 769 -38.98 16.53 -13.78
N PRO A 770 -39.94 15.88 -14.47
CA PRO A 770 -40.62 14.70 -13.93
C PRO A 770 -39.65 13.54 -13.61
N LEU A 771 -39.77 12.98 -12.41
CA LEU A 771 -38.96 11.82 -12.01
C LEU A 771 -39.40 10.55 -12.75
N PRO A 772 -38.48 9.60 -13.00
CA PRO A 772 -38.83 8.26 -13.45
C PRO A 772 -39.85 7.58 -12.52
N ALA A 773 -40.73 6.76 -13.09
CA ALA A 773 -41.61 5.92 -12.28
C ALA A 773 -40.76 4.85 -11.55
N PRO A 774 -40.99 4.58 -10.26
CA PRO A 774 -40.23 3.57 -9.53
C PRO A 774 -40.50 2.18 -10.09
N VAL A 775 -39.46 1.35 -10.16
CA VAL A 775 -39.58 -0.07 -10.53
C VAL A 775 -40.15 -0.83 -9.35
N VAL A 776 -41.32 -1.46 -9.52
CA VAL A 776 -41.95 -2.27 -8.47
C VAL A 776 -41.30 -3.65 -8.46
N VAL A 777 -40.70 -4.04 -7.33
CA VAL A 777 -39.92 -5.27 -7.18
C VAL A 777 -40.29 -6.01 -5.89
N ASN A 778 -40.01 -7.32 -5.83
CA ASN A 778 -40.06 -8.04 -4.55
C ASN A 778 -38.74 -7.82 -3.80
N PRO A 779 -38.74 -7.75 -2.46
CA PRO A 779 -37.51 -7.59 -1.68
C PRO A 779 -36.42 -8.63 -1.99
N ALA A 780 -36.79 -9.88 -2.29
CA ALA A 780 -35.85 -10.94 -2.62
C ALA A 780 -35.11 -10.72 -3.96
N ASP A 781 -35.72 -10.01 -4.91
CA ASP A 781 -35.10 -9.77 -6.22
C ASP A 781 -33.94 -8.76 -6.12
N ILE A 782 -33.96 -7.90 -5.09
CA ILE A 782 -32.98 -6.84 -4.84
C ILE A 782 -32.19 -7.03 -3.54
N ALA A 783 -32.32 -8.19 -2.88
CA ALA A 783 -31.52 -8.57 -1.72
C ALA A 783 -30.03 -8.77 -2.10
N ASN A 784 -29.17 -9.04 -1.11
CA ASN A 784 -27.81 -9.51 -1.40
C ASN A 784 -27.88 -10.79 -2.24
N ASP A 785 -27.12 -10.85 -3.33
CA ASP A 785 -27.13 -11.89 -4.37
C ASP A 785 -28.48 -12.03 -5.13
N GLY A 786 -29.35 -11.03 -5.02
CA GLY A 786 -30.64 -10.99 -5.71
C GLY A 786 -30.48 -10.81 -7.23
N SER A 787 -31.38 -11.41 -8.02
CA SER A 787 -31.26 -11.42 -9.49
C SER A 787 -31.33 -10.05 -10.16
N LEU A 788 -31.83 -9.02 -9.46
CA LEU A 788 -31.95 -7.64 -9.95
C LEU A 788 -31.14 -6.66 -9.09
N GLN A 789 -30.34 -7.14 -8.14
CA GLN A 789 -29.58 -6.29 -7.21
C GLN A 789 -28.62 -5.36 -7.95
N GLU A 790 -27.71 -5.93 -8.74
CA GLU A 790 -26.74 -5.18 -9.55
C GLU A 790 -27.45 -4.35 -10.63
N ALA A 791 -28.42 -4.98 -11.30
CA ALA A 791 -29.20 -4.36 -12.37
C ALA A 791 -30.00 -3.14 -11.93
N LEU A 792 -30.41 -3.02 -10.67
CA LEU A 792 -31.18 -1.88 -10.19
C LEU A 792 -30.38 -0.95 -9.28
N GLU A 793 -29.06 -1.14 -9.15
CA GLU A 793 -28.23 -0.25 -8.35
C GLU A 793 -28.29 1.20 -8.88
N GLY A 794 -28.58 2.15 -7.99
CA GLY A 794 -28.78 3.56 -8.30
C GLY A 794 -30.15 3.90 -8.90
N VAL A 795 -31.01 2.90 -9.14
CA VAL A 795 -32.33 3.07 -9.75
C VAL A 795 -33.40 3.30 -8.69
N LEU A 796 -34.43 4.09 -9.02
CA LEU A 796 -35.59 4.27 -8.14
C LEU A 796 -36.48 3.02 -8.12
N VAL A 797 -36.61 2.39 -6.95
CA VAL A 797 -37.38 1.15 -6.72
C VAL A 797 -38.52 1.34 -5.72
N ARG A 798 -39.52 0.46 -5.76
CA ARG A 798 -40.61 0.38 -4.76
C ARG A 798 -40.89 -1.07 -4.38
N VAL A 799 -40.97 -1.31 -3.08
CA VAL A 799 -41.47 -2.56 -2.48
C VAL A 799 -42.84 -2.30 -1.85
N GLU A 800 -43.72 -3.31 -1.83
CA GLU A 800 -45.12 -3.16 -1.38
C GLU A 800 -45.48 -4.25 -0.35
N ASN A 801 -46.25 -3.87 0.67
CA ASN A 801 -46.74 -4.75 1.74
C ASN A 801 -45.63 -5.54 2.46
N VAL A 802 -44.64 -4.81 2.98
CA VAL A 802 -43.45 -5.38 3.62
C VAL A 802 -43.48 -5.22 5.14
N THR A 803 -42.82 -6.11 5.86
CA THR A 803 -42.77 -6.12 7.32
C THR A 803 -41.33 -5.98 7.81
N VAL A 804 -41.11 -5.18 8.85
CA VAL A 804 -39.82 -5.08 9.54
C VAL A 804 -39.54 -6.39 10.27
N THR A 805 -38.45 -7.07 9.93
CA THR A 805 -38.05 -8.33 10.56
C THR A 805 -36.88 -8.19 11.51
N ASP A 806 -36.08 -7.14 11.35
CA ASP A 806 -34.94 -6.83 12.20
C ASP A 806 -34.77 -5.31 12.27
N ASN A 807 -34.84 -4.73 13.46
CA ASN A 807 -34.69 -3.28 13.68
C ASN A 807 -33.27 -2.90 14.13
N ALA A 808 -32.35 -3.86 14.23
CA ALA A 808 -30.97 -3.64 14.63
C ALA A 808 -30.05 -4.71 14.00
N PRO A 809 -30.00 -4.79 12.65
CA PRO A 809 -29.12 -5.73 11.97
C PRO A 809 -27.65 -5.44 12.27
N ASP A 810 -26.81 -6.47 12.23
CA ASP A 810 -25.37 -6.35 12.42
C ASP A 810 -24.77 -5.31 11.46
N ALA A 811 -23.87 -4.47 11.99
CA ALA A 811 -23.18 -3.44 11.22
C ALA A 811 -22.34 -4.09 10.10
N GLY A 812 -22.44 -3.54 8.89
CA GLY A 812 -21.55 -3.92 7.79
C GLY A 812 -20.13 -3.37 8.00
N PRO A 813 -19.13 -3.86 7.25
CA PRO A 813 -17.77 -3.30 7.29
C PRO A 813 -17.76 -1.78 7.08
N GLY A 814 -17.05 -1.05 7.94
CA GLY A 814 -16.96 0.42 7.89
C GLY A 814 -18.18 1.18 8.43
N GLN A 815 -19.13 0.51 9.08
CA GLN A 815 -20.26 1.15 9.78
C GLN A 815 -20.07 1.13 11.29
N GLY A 816 -20.47 2.21 11.97
CA GLY A 816 -20.47 2.27 13.43
C GLY A 816 -21.62 1.46 14.03
N SER A 817 -21.54 1.14 15.33
CA SER A 817 -22.56 0.39 16.06
C SER A 817 -23.92 1.13 16.22
N ASN A 818 -24.06 2.34 15.68
CA ASN A 818 -25.22 3.21 15.82
C ASN A 818 -25.82 3.67 14.47
N ASP A 819 -25.46 3.03 13.36
CA ASP A 819 -26.02 3.36 12.05
C ASP A 819 -27.51 2.97 11.98
N PHE A 820 -28.34 3.88 11.48
CA PHE A 820 -29.79 3.67 11.39
C PHE A 820 -30.09 2.73 10.22
N GLU A 821 -30.30 1.45 10.52
CA GLU A 821 -30.77 0.47 9.55
C GLU A 821 -31.83 -0.46 10.15
N PHE A 822 -32.73 -0.94 9.28
CA PHE A 822 -33.64 -2.06 9.59
C PHE A 822 -33.83 -2.94 8.36
N VAL A 823 -34.17 -4.21 8.56
CA VAL A 823 -34.39 -5.20 7.51
C VAL A 823 -35.89 -5.42 7.32
N ILE A 824 -36.33 -5.43 6.06
CA ILE A 824 -37.68 -5.82 5.68
C ILE A 824 -37.70 -7.23 5.09
N ASP A 825 -38.69 -8.01 5.47
CA ASP A 825 -38.95 -9.40 5.04
C ASP A 825 -37.74 -10.35 5.14
N SER A 826 -36.76 -10.03 6.00
CA SER A 826 -35.47 -10.72 6.12
C SER A 826 -34.66 -10.75 4.81
N GLN A 827 -34.86 -9.77 3.94
CA GLN A 827 -34.25 -9.73 2.60
C GLN A 827 -33.36 -8.49 2.40
N VAL A 828 -33.93 -7.29 2.46
CA VAL A 828 -33.25 -6.05 2.07
C VAL A 828 -33.22 -5.07 3.23
N ARG A 829 -32.14 -4.28 3.34
CA ARG A 829 -32.02 -3.25 4.35
C ARG A 829 -32.68 -1.94 3.89
N VAL A 830 -33.16 -1.15 4.83
CA VAL A 830 -33.59 0.23 4.63
C VAL A 830 -32.72 1.11 5.51
N ASN A 831 -32.11 2.12 4.90
CA ASN A 831 -31.10 2.99 5.52
C ASN A 831 -31.57 4.46 5.52
N ASN A 832 -30.84 5.33 6.23
CA ASN A 832 -31.16 6.74 6.39
C ASN A 832 -30.22 7.71 5.65
N LEU A 833 -29.51 7.28 4.59
CA LEU A 833 -28.57 8.15 3.87
C LEU A 833 -29.22 9.45 3.37
N ILE A 834 -30.51 9.38 3.02
CA ILE A 834 -31.26 10.48 2.40
C ILE A 834 -32.41 10.95 3.29
N TYR A 835 -33.18 10.02 3.85
CA TYR A 835 -34.28 10.34 4.76
C TYR A 835 -34.28 9.38 5.94
N THR A 836 -34.26 9.95 7.16
CA THR A 836 -34.42 9.18 8.39
C THR A 836 -35.91 8.98 8.69
N ILE A 837 -36.33 7.72 8.83
CA ILE A 837 -37.66 7.37 9.32
C ILE A 837 -37.66 7.54 10.84
N ASP A 838 -38.37 8.53 11.36
CA ASP A 838 -38.41 8.85 12.79
C ASP A 838 -39.85 8.79 13.33
N PRO A 839 -40.14 7.97 14.38
CA PRO A 839 -39.23 7.07 15.10
C PRO A 839 -38.78 5.86 14.27
N LYS A 840 -37.65 5.24 14.67
CA LYS A 840 -37.13 4.01 14.05
C LYS A 840 -38.20 2.92 14.06
N PRO A 841 -38.45 2.21 12.94
CA PRO A 841 -39.44 1.15 12.90
C PRO A 841 -39.08 -0.03 13.81
N GLU A 842 -40.07 -0.59 14.48
CA GLU A 842 -39.92 -1.75 15.36
C GLU A 842 -40.18 -3.07 14.62
N VAL A 843 -39.60 -4.18 15.11
CA VAL A 843 -39.86 -5.51 14.54
C VAL A 843 -41.36 -5.83 14.56
N GLY A 844 -41.91 -6.23 13.41
CA GLY A 844 -43.34 -6.45 13.19
C GLY A 844 -44.10 -5.25 12.64
N GLU A 845 -43.47 -4.08 12.48
CA GLU A 845 -44.10 -2.96 11.80
C GLU A 845 -44.32 -3.24 10.30
N GLU A 846 -45.52 -2.95 9.81
CA GLU A 846 -45.88 -3.11 8.39
C GLU A 846 -45.86 -1.77 7.64
N PHE A 847 -45.37 -1.81 6.40
CA PHE A 847 -45.44 -0.72 5.43
C PHE A 847 -46.27 -1.15 4.22
N ALA A 848 -47.24 -0.33 3.83
CA ALA A 848 -47.97 -0.53 2.58
C ALA A 848 -47.04 -0.40 1.37
N SER A 849 -46.07 0.52 1.41
CA SER A 849 -44.95 0.57 0.46
C SER A 849 -43.78 1.38 0.98
N ILE A 850 -42.57 1.02 0.56
CA ILE A 850 -41.35 1.83 0.71
C ILE A 850 -40.78 2.06 -0.69
N THR A 851 -40.52 3.33 -1.02
CA THR A 851 -39.89 3.76 -2.29
C THR A 851 -38.53 4.37 -1.99
N GLY A 852 -37.54 4.20 -2.85
CA GLY A 852 -36.21 4.77 -2.65
C GLY A 852 -35.26 4.43 -3.78
N VAL A 853 -34.06 5.01 -3.76
CA VAL A 853 -32.99 4.56 -4.68
C VAL A 853 -32.32 3.32 -4.08
N LEU A 854 -32.08 2.29 -4.89
CA LEU A 854 -31.35 1.10 -4.46
C LEU A 854 -29.85 1.42 -4.40
N ARG A 855 -29.17 1.03 -3.34
CA ARG A 855 -27.74 1.27 -3.14
C ARG A 855 -27.04 -0.01 -2.66
N TRP A 856 -25.89 -0.30 -3.21
CA TRP A 856 -24.92 -1.23 -2.63
C TRP A 856 -23.90 -0.46 -1.80
N ALA A 857 -23.80 -0.77 -0.51
CA ALA A 857 -22.77 -0.22 0.37
C ALA A 857 -22.57 -1.11 1.59
N ASN A 858 -21.35 -1.15 2.13
CA ASN A 858 -21.01 -1.95 3.32
C ASN A 858 -21.42 -3.43 3.16
N GLU A 859 -21.20 -4.01 1.97
CA GLU A 859 -21.57 -5.38 1.61
C GLU A 859 -23.07 -5.70 1.71
N ASN A 860 -23.94 -4.69 1.66
CA ASN A 860 -25.38 -4.86 1.77
C ASN A 860 -26.14 -4.05 0.74
N SER A 861 -27.23 -4.64 0.23
CA SER A 861 -28.23 -3.96 -0.60
C SER A 861 -29.21 -3.20 0.29
N LYS A 862 -29.39 -1.91 -0.01
CA LYS A 862 -30.11 -0.94 0.81
C LYS A 862 -31.08 -0.12 -0.04
N ILE A 863 -32.31 0.04 0.43
CA ILE A 863 -33.23 1.06 -0.11
C ILE A 863 -32.99 2.35 0.67
N GLU A 864 -32.75 3.45 -0.04
CA GLU A 864 -32.59 4.80 0.53
C GLU A 864 -33.85 5.64 0.25
N PRO A 865 -34.81 5.74 1.19
CA PRO A 865 -36.01 6.57 1.02
C PRO A 865 -35.63 8.04 0.89
N ARG A 866 -36.36 8.81 0.09
CA ARG A 866 -35.97 10.21 -0.20
C ARG A 866 -36.73 11.23 0.62
N SER A 867 -37.89 10.86 1.15
CA SER A 867 -38.75 11.72 1.97
C SER A 867 -39.83 10.93 2.69
N GLU A 868 -40.61 11.61 3.53
CA GLU A 868 -41.81 11.06 4.17
C GLU A 868 -42.83 10.47 3.17
N PHE A 869 -42.89 11.00 1.94
CA PHE A 869 -43.83 10.54 0.92
C PHE A 869 -43.46 9.19 0.29
N ASP A 870 -42.22 8.76 0.47
CA ASP A 870 -41.75 7.47 -0.01
C ASP A 870 -42.05 6.32 0.97
N VAL A 871 -42.49 6.64 2.19
CA VAL A 871 -42.75 5.69 3.28
C VAL A 871 -44.24 5.69 3.61
N ILE A 872 -44.97 4.71 3.10
CA ILE A 872 -46.41 4.59 3.34
C ILE A 872 -46.65 3.53 4.41
N SER A 873 -47.00 3.98 5.61
CA SER A 873 -47.29 3.11 6.76
C SER A 873 -48.44 2.12 6.49
N GLY A 874 -48.34 0.93 7.08
CA GLY A 874 -49.44 -0.03 7.20
C GLY A 874 -50.43 0.32 8.32
N PRO A 875 -51.52 -0.47 8.50
CA PRO A 875 -52.55 -0.23 9.50
C PRO A 875 -52.00 -0.23 10.95
N PRO A 876 -52.59 0.53 11.90
CA PRO A 876 -52.13 0.57 13.29
C PRO A 876 -52.42 -0.76 14.02
N TYR A 877 -51.52 -1.16 14.92
CA TYR A 877 -51.64 -2.36 15.76
C TYR A 877 -51.37 -2.06 17.25
N LEU A 878 -51.64 -3.01 18.14
CA LEU A 878 -51.44 -2.88 19.58
C LEU A 878 -49.95 -2.88 19.93
N ALA A 879 -49.46 -1.82 20.59
CA ALA A 879 -48.07 -1.69 21.02
C ALA A 879 -47.87 -2.09 22.48
N THR A 880 -48.63 -1.51 23.42
CA THR A 880 -48.39 -1.72 24.86
C THR A 880 -49.68 -1.91 25.68
N LEU A 881 -49.53 -2.59 26.81
CA LEU A 881 -50.54 -2.78 27.85
C LEU A 881 -49.85 -2.59 29.22
N GLU A 882 -49.85 -1.36 29.74
CA GLU A 882 -49.05 -0.96 30.90
C GLU A 882 -49.92 -0.38 32.05
N PRO A 883 -49.52 -0.54 33.32
CA PRO A 883 -48.34 -1.26 33.79
C PRO A 883 -48.50 -2.79 33.65
N SER A 884 -47.43 -3.53 33.39
CA SER A 884 -47.43 -5.01 33.39
C SER A 884 -46.30 -5.58 34.26
N PRO A 885 -46.56 -6.50 35.21
CA PRO A 885 -47.87 -7.01 35.62
C PRO A 885 -48.71 -5.98 36.38
N LEU A 886 -50.03 -6.15 36.37
CA LEU A 886 -50.99 -5.27 37.04
C LEU A 886 -51.24 -5.68 38.50
N PHE A 887 -51.31 -4.69 39.39
CA PHE A 887 -51.71 -4.89 40.78
C PHE A 887 -52.99 -4.11 41.07
N VAL A 888 -54.09 -4.83 41.31
CA VAL A 888 -55.41 -4.22 41.55
C VAL A 888 -55.81 -4.39 43.00
N SER A 889 -55.97 -3.28 43.71
CA SER A 889 -56.47 -3.31 45.08
C SER A 889 -57.92 -3.81 45.11
N ALA A 890 -58.19 -4.75 46.02
CA ALA A 890 -59.52 -5.21 46.38
C ALA A 890 -60.11 -4.44 47.59
N ASP A 891 -59.42 -3.40 48.06
CA ASP A 891 -59.95 -2.51 49.09
C ASP A 891 -61.11 -1.67 48.51
N ALA A 892 -62.17 -1.49 49.30
CA ALA A 892 -63.41 -0.93 48.81
C ALA A 892 -63.25 0.52 48.31
N GLY A 893 -63.59 0.75 47.04
CA GLY A 893 -63.60 2.08 46.42
C GLY A 893 -62.27 2.50 45.77
N VAL A 894 -61.28 1.59 45.70
CA VAL A 894 -60.02 1.81 45.00
C VAL A 894 -60.13 1.25 43.57
N THR A 895 -59.66 1.99 42.57
CA THR A 895 -59.51 1.54 41.18
C THR A 895 -58.05 1.65 40.76
N THR A 896 -57.65 0.81 39.81
CA THR A 896 -56.32 0.83 39.19
C THR A 896 -56.48 1.14 37.70
N THR A 897 -55.75 2.11 37.20
CA THR A 897 -55.72 2.48 35.79
C THR A 897 -54.75 1.58 35.01
N VAL A 898 -55.14 1.12 33.82
CA VAL A 898 -54.28 0.48 32.83
C VAL A 898 -54.36 1.24 31.51
N THR A 899 -53.23 1.50 30.89
CA THR A 899 -53.13 2.20 29.61
C THR A 899 -52.87 1.19 28.50
N ILE A 900 -53.69 1.25 27.45
CA ILE A 900 -53.52 0.46 26.22
C ILE A 900 -53.08 1.41 25.12
N SER A 901 -51.97 1.11 24.44
CA SER A 901 -51.42 1.98 23.39
C SER A 901 -51.30 1.26 22.05
N LEU A 902 -51.48 2.02 20.98
CA LEU A 902 -51.15 1.64 19.61
C LEU A 902 -49.72 2.05 19.28
N ASN A 903 -49.13 1.45 18.25
CA ASN A 903 -47.80 1.81 17.77
C ASN A 903 -47.77 3.20 17.10
N ARG A 904 -48.92 3.68 16.61
CA ARG A 904 -49.12 5.03 16.07
C ARG A 904 -50.54 5.51 16.38
N ALA A 905 -50.75 6.83 16.29
CA ALA A 905 -52.07 7.41 16.53
C ALA A 905 -53.12 6.79 15.59
N ALA A 906 -54.30 6.48 16.12
CA ALA A 906 -55.35 5.83 15.35
C ALA A 906 -55.81 6.73 14.17
N GLU A 907 -55.80 6.25 12.94
CA GLU A 907 -56.28 7.03 11.78
C GLU A 907 -57.82 7.18 11.76
N ALA A 908 -58.51 6.27 12.44
CA ALA A 908 -59.94 6.28 12.69
C ALA A 908 -60.22 5.62 14.06
N ASP A 909 -61.41 5.84 14.63
CA ASP A 909 -61.82 5.23 15.90
C ASP A 909 -61.56 3.71 15.91
N THR A 910 -60.64 3.28 16.77
CA THR A 910 -60.12 1.90 16.80
C THR A 910 -60.63 1.20 18.04
N THR A 911 -61.39 0.11 17.85
CA THR A 911 -61.98 -0.65 18.97
C THR A 911 -61.09 -1.82 19.36
N VAL A 912 -60.61 -1.82 20.61
CA VAL A 912 -59.82 -2.90 21.20
C VAL A 912 -60.73 -3.75 22.09
N ALA A 913 -60.76 -5.06 21.86
CA ALA A 913 -61.53 -6.00 22.68
C ALA A 913 -60.74 -6.38 23.94
N LEU A 914 -61.40 -6.39 25.10
CA LEU A 914 -60.78 -6.76 26.38
C LEU A 914 -61.40 -8.06 26.92
N SER A 915 -60.55 -8.94 27.42
CA SER A 915 -61.00 -10.16 28.10
C SER A 915 -60.25 -10.39 29.41
N TYR A 916 -60.94 -11.01 30.36
CA TYR A 916 -60.45 -11.26 31.71
C TYR A 916 -60.60 -12.75 32.02
N ALA A 917 -59.50 -13.46 32.24
CA ALA A 917 -59.51 -14.90 32.46
C ALA A 917 -58.69 -15.29 33.71
N PRO A 918 -59.28 -15.95 34.72
CA PRO A 918 -60.70 -16.32 34.84
C PRO A 918 -61.63 -15.14 35.18
N ALA A 919 -62.84 -15.13 34.59
CA ALA A 919 -63.81 -14.05 34.76
C ALA A 919 -64.33 -13.94 36.21
N GLY A 920 -64.58 -12.71 36.66
CA GLY A 920 -65.19 -12.41 37.97
C GLY A 920 -64.22 -12.05 39.09
N ILE A 921 -62.91 -12.12 38.85
CA ILE A 921 -61.86 -11.66 39.80
C ILE A 921 -61.70 -10.14 39.73
N VAL A 922 -61.68 -9.58 38.51
CA VAL A 922 -61.58 -8.14 38.22
C VAL A 922 -62.76 -7.71 37.36
N SER A 923 -63.21 -6.48 37.55
CA SER A 923 -64.26 -5.84 36.76
C SER A 923 -63.67 -4.67 35.95
N GLY A 924 -63.89 -4.71 34.63
CA GLY A 924 -63.56 -3.65 33.68
C GLY A 924 -64.46 -3.75 32.43
N PRO A 925 -64.34 -2.82 31.46
CA PRO A 925 -65.17 -2.82 30.25
C PRO A 925 -64.79 -3.99 29.31
N PRO A 926 -65.73 -4.52 28.50
CA PRO A 926 -65.46 -5.61 27.55
C PRO A 926 -64.71 -5.16 26.29
N SER A 927 -64.60 -3.84 26.06
CA SER A 927 -63.88 -3.23 24.95
C SER A 927 -63.64 -1.75 25.27
N VAL A 928 -62.64 -1.17 24.64
CA VAL A 928 -62.34 0.27 24.70
C VAL A 928 -62.14 0.82 23.28
N VAL A 929 -62.39 2.11 23.09
CA VAL A 929 -62.17 2.81 21.82
C VAL A 929 -61.02 3.78 22.00
N ILE A 930 -59.99 3.68 21.15
CA ILE A 930 -58.95 4.68 20.97
C ILE A 930 -59.44 5.60 19.84
N GLU A 931 -59.75 6.86 20.15
CA GLU A 931 -60.33 7.80 19.19
C GLU A 931 -59.32 8.17 18.09
N ALA A 932 -59.81 8.54 16.91
CA ALA A 932 -58.96 9.01 15.83
C ALA A 932 -58.02 10.15 16.31
N GLY A 933 -56.71 10.01 16.06
CA GLY A 933 -55.65 10.92 16.51
C GLY A 933 -55.12 10.64 17.93
N GLN A 934 -55.66 9.65 18.65
CA GLN A 934 -55.13 9.22 19.94
C GLN A 934 -54.21 8.01 19.78
N LEU A 935 -53.17 7.96 20.61
CA LEU A 935 -52.18 6.88 20.63
C LEU A 935 -52.50 5.83 21.71
N SER A 936 -53.27 6.20 22.73
CA SER A 936 -53.58 5.32 23.85
C SER A 936 -54.92 5.65 24.52
N VAL A 937 -55.38 4.74 25.37
CA VAL A 937 -56.57 4.93 26.21
C VAL A 937 -56.40 4.27 27.58
N ASP A 938 -56.87 4.96 28.62
CA ASP A 938 -56.88 4.48 29.99
C ASP A 938 -58.16 3.68 30.29
N VAL A 939 -58.00 2.58 31.02
CA VAL A 939 -59.06 1.67 31.46
C VAL A 939 -58.97 1.51 32.97
N GLU A 940 -60.07 1.83 33.65
CA GLU A 940 -60.18 1.65 35.10
C GLU A 940 -60.60 0.22 35.44
N LEU A 941 -59.81 -0.44 36.29
CA LEU A 941 -60.06 -1.78 36.81
C LEU A 941 -60.38 -1.72 38.31
N SER A 942 -61.25 -2.62 38.76
CA SER A 942 -61.57 -2.78 40.18
C SER A 942 -61.67 -4.26 40.55
N SER A 943 -61.37 -4.60 41.80
CA SER A 943 -61.56 -5.95 42.33
C SER A 943 -62.30 -5.93 43.67
N SER A 944 -62.91 -7.06 44.02
CA SER A 944 -63.41 -7.35 45.37
C SER A 944 -62.89 -8.68 45.91
N THR A 945 -61.97 -9.32 45.17
CA THR A 945 -61.40 -10.62 45.48
C THR A 945 -59.90 -10.44 45.66
N PRO A 946 -59.36 -10.30 46.89
CA PRO A 946 -57.93 -10.21 47.12
C PRO A 946 -57.24 -11.57 46.89
N ASP A 947 -55.91 -11.54 46.78
CA ASP A 947 -55.01 -12.71 46.71
C ASP A 947 -55.36 -13.68 45.56
N ALA A 948 -55.72 -13.12 44.40
CA ALA A 948 -56.09 -13.89 43.22
C ALA A 948 -55.34 -13.42 41.97
N GLU A 949 -55.16 -14.35 41.03
CA GLU A 949 -54.51 -14.11 39.74
C GLU A 949 -55.53 -14.20 38.61
N THR A 950 -55.43 -13.27 37.66
CA THR A 950 -56.17 -13.29 36.40
C THR A 950 -55.28 -12.73 35.30
N THR A 951 -55.67 -12.88 34.05
CA THR A 951 -55.03 -12.23 32.91
C THR A 951 -55.98 -11.21 32.31
N LEU A 952 -55.47 -10.02 31.99
CA LEU A 952 -56.12 -9.07 31.10
C LEU A 952 -55.52 -9.25 29.70
N SER A 953 -56.35 -9.54 28.71
CA SER A 953 -55.93 -9.58 27.31
C SER A 953 -56.63 -8.50 26.51
N ALA A 954 -55.86 -7.71 25.77
CA ALA A 954 -56.33 -6.71 24.81
C ALA A 954 -56.09 -7.23 23.38
N THR A 955 -57.13 -7.23 22.54
CA THR A 955 -57.07 -7.77 21.18
C THR A 955 -57.53 -6.73 20.16
N LEU A 956 -56.73 -6.55 19.11
CA LEU A 956 -57.04 -5.73 17.93
C LEU A 956 -56.62 -6.54 16.69
N ASN A 957 -57.56 -6.77 15.77
CA ASN A 957 -57.36 -7.68 14.63
C ASN A 957 -56.87 -9.07 15.10
N GLU A 958 -55.72 -9.55 14.61
CA GLU A 958 -55.12 -10.84 15.02
C GLU A 958 -54.10 -10.71 16.18
N VAL A 959 -53.74 -9.49 16.57
CA VAL A 959 -52.75 -9.23 17.62
C VAL A 959 -53.44 -9.20 18.98
N THR A 960 -52.89 -9.95 19.95
CA THR A 960 -53.36 -9.96 21.34
C THR A 960 -52.20 -9.71 22.30
N LEU A 961 -52.26 -8.62 23.05
CA LEU A 961 -51.38 -8.37 24.20
C LEU A 961 -52.05 -8.89 25.47
N SER A 962 -51.28 -9.50 26.36
CA SER A 962 -51.78 -10.02 27.63
C SER A 962 -50.89 -9.59 28.78
N SER A 963 -51.50 -9.20 29.90
CA SER A 963 -50.78 -8.91 31.15
C SER A 963 -51.37 -9.70 32.31
N SER A 964 -50.48 -10.26 33.13
CA SER A 964 -50.83 -10.89 34.39
C SER A 964 -51.30 -9.84 35.39
N LEU A 965 -52.40 -10.14 36.08
CA LEU A 965 -53.04 -9.24 37.03
C LEU A 965 -53.21 -9.95 38.37
N PHE A 966 -52.63 -9.34 39.40
CA PHE A 966 -52.66 -9.79 40.78
C PHE A 966 -53.54 -8.87 41.61
N THR A 967 -54.47 -9.43 42.37
CA THR A 967 -55.31 -8.65 43.29
C THR A 967 -54.78 -8.75 44.71
N TYR A 968 -54.83 -7.65 45.46
CA TYR A 968 -54.33 -7.62 46.84
C TYR A 968 -55.20 -6.70 47.70
N ASN A 969 -55.09 -6.80 49.03
CA ASN A 969 -55.68 -5.83 49.94
C ASN A 969 -54.73 -5.50 51.10
N SER A 970 -55.19 -4.65 52.00
CA SER A 970 -54.47 -4.28 53.21
C SER A 970 -54.02 -5.47 54.09
N ALA A 971 -54.63 -6.66 53.99
CA ALA A 971 -54.28 -7.86 54.76
C ALA A 971 -53.40 -8.88 54.02
N SER A 972 -53.12 -8.68 52.72
CA SER A 972 -52.24 -9.54 51.92
C SER A 972 -50.80 -9.52 52.44
N ALA A 973 -50.10 -10.66 52.41
CA ALA A 973 -48.72 -10.75 52.90
C ALA A 973 -47.71 -10.22 51.87
N ARG A 974 -46.78 -9.36 52.29
CA ARG A 974 -45.68 -8.85 51.47
C ARG A 974 -44.46 -9.76 51.62
N GLN A 975 -43.84 -10.10 50.51
CA GLN A 975 -42.66 -10.96 50.39
C GLN A 975 -41.67 -10.33 49.40
N LEU A 976 -40.39 -10.69 49.52
CA LEU A 976 -39.37 -10.29 48.54
C LEU A 976 -39.59 -11.08 47.23
N GLU A 977 -39.64 -10.36 46.11
CA GLU A 977 -39.80 -10.95 44.78
C GLU A 977 -38.46 -10.97 44.01
N SER A 978 -37.75 -9.84 43.98
CA SER A 978 -36.47 -9.73 43.29
C SER A 978 -35.48 -8.84 44.04
N PHE A 979 -34.20 -9.07 43.79
CA PHE A 979 -33.09 -8.28 44.28
C PHE A 979 -31.94 -8.35 43.26
N SER A 980 -31.40 -7.20 42.84
CA SER A 980 -30.33 -7.09 41.83
C SER A 980 -29.32 -5.99 42.18
N ALA A 981 -28.15 -6.04 41.55
CA ALA A 981 -27.12 -5.00 41.61
C ALA A 981 -26.95 -4.34 40.24
N SER A 982 -26.46 -3.08 40.21
CA SER A 982 -26.17 -2.33 38.99
C SER A 982 -24.98 -2.88 38.20
N THR A 983 -24.09 -3.60 38.88
CA THR A 983 -22.97 -4.33 38.28
C THR A 983 -22.62 -5.56 39.10
N GLU A 984 -22.12 -6.59 38.43
CA GLU A 984 -21.57 -7.79 39.06
C GLU A 984 -20.10 -7.60 39.48
N THR A 985 -19.39 -6.62 38.90
CA THR A 985 -17.98 -6.30 39.21
C THR A 985 -17.79 -4.80 39.37
N ALA A 986 -17.09 -4.37 40.43
CA ALA A 986 -16.72 -2.98 40.68
C ALA A 986 -15.29 -2.89 41.23
N PHE A 987 -14.67 -1.72 41.21
CA PHE A 987 -13.33 -1.52 41.78
C PHE A 987 -13.40 -1.00 43.22
N ILE A 988 -12.29 -1.15 43.96
CA ILE A 988 -12.16 -0.58 45.30
C ILE A 988 -12.40 0.93 45.23
N GLY A 989 -13.37 1.42 46.01
CA GLY A 989 -13.80 2.82 46.03
C GLY A 989 -15.07 3.12 45.24
N ASP A 990 -15.51 2.21 44.35
CA ASP A 990 -16.71 2.39 43.54
C ASP A 990 -17.99 2.22 44.38
N GLN A 991 -19.08 2.87 43.92
CA GLN A 991 -20.41 2.73 44.50
C GLN A 991 -21.29 1.80 43.66
N VAL A 992 -21.73 0.67 44.25
CA VAL A 992 -22.63 -0.30 43.63
C VAL A 992 -24.07 -0.05 44.10
N GLN A 993 -25.00 0.14 43.16
CA GLN A 993 -26.42 0.35 43.46
C GLN A 993 -27.17 -0.99 43.45
N PHE A 994 -28.10 -1.16 44.39
CA PHE A 994 -28.93 -2.34 44.53
C PHE A 994 -30.42 -1.97 44.47
N GLU A 995 -31.21 -2.77 43.78
CA GLU A 995 -32.65 -2.61 43.65
C GLU A 995 -33.38 -3.85 44.16
N LEU A 996 -34.42 -3.66 44.96
CA LEU A 996 -35.27 -4.74 45.48
C LEU A 996 -36.72 -4.50 45.10
N ALA A 997 -37.49 -5.58 44.90
CA ALA A 997 -38.93 -5.50 44.67
C ALA A 997 -39.72 -6.47 45.55
N LEU A 998 -40.93 -6.07 45.92
CA LEU A 998 -41.93 -6.85 46.66
C LEU A 998 -42.94 -7.50 45.71
N ASN A 999 -43.44 -8.67 46.08
CA ASN A 999 -44.46 -9.41 45.33
C ASN A 999 -45.77 -8.61 45.12
N ILE A 1000 -46.11 -7.70 46.04
CA ILE A 1000 -47.25 -6.78 45.94
C ILE A 1000 -46.88 -5.40 46.51
N PRO A 1001 -47.60 -4.32 46.18
CA PRO A 1001 -47.32 -2.99 46.73
C PRO A 1001 -47.28 -2.94 48.26
N ALA A 1002 -46.33 -2.16 48.80
CA ALA A 1002 -46.16 -1.94 50.22
C ALA A 1002 -47.42 -1.31 50.84
N ASP A 1003 -47.64 -1.60 52.11
CA ASP A 1003 -48.81 -1.11 52.84
C ASP A 1003 -48.73 0.41 53.14
N ALA A 1004 -49.75 0.94 53.81
CA ALA A 1004 -49.81 2.37 54.15
C ALA A 1004 -48.72 2.84 55.14
N ALA A 1005 -47.98 1.92 55.79
CA ALA A 1005 -46.87 2.23 56.67
C ALA A 1005 -45.51 2.10 55.96
N GLY A 1006 -45.46 1.49 54.78
CA GLY A 1006 -44.24 1.05 54.10
C GLY A 1006 -43.68 -0.25 54.68
N GLU A 1007 -42.85 -0.94 53.90
CA GLU A 1007 -42.23 -2.21 54.31
C GLU A 1007 -40.74 -2.03 54.56
N THR A 1008 -40.25 -2.41 55.75
CA THR A 1008 -38.83 -2.32 56.12
C THR A 1008 -38.13 -3.66 55.90
N VAL A 1009 -37.17 -3.68 54.97
CA VAL A 1009 -36.33 -4.83 54.61
C VAL A 1009 -34.97 -4.69 55.29
N SER A 1010 -34.46 -5.76 55.92
CA SER A 1010 -33.12 -5.76 56.55
C SER A 1010 -32.05 -6.13 55.53
N ILE A 1011 -30.85 -5.55 55.62
CA ILE A 1011 -29.72 -5.79 54.72
C ILE A 1011 -28.55 -6.41 55.52
N ASN A 1012 -27.91 -7.43 54.98
CA ASN A 1012 -26.69 -8.09 55.50
C ASN A 1012 -25.64 -8.23 54.39
N LEU A 1013 -24.37 -8.35 54.76
CA LEU A 1013 -23.24 -8.54 53.84
C LEU A 1013 -22.42 -9.78 54.25
N LEU A 1014 -22.09 -10.65 53.29
CA LEU A 1014 -21.35 -11.90 53.49
C LEU A 1014 -20.06 -11.93 52.63
N PRO A 1015 -18.89 -12.34 53.19
CA PRO A 1015 -18.65 -12.59 54.61
C PRO A 1015 -18.82 -11.30 55.43
N GLU A 1016 -19.24 -11.42 56.70
CA GLU A 1016 -19.33 -10.25 57.59
C GLU A 1016 -17.92 -9.67 57.78
N THR A 1017 -17.65 -8.50 57.20
CA THR A 1017 -16.39 -7.77 57.38
C THR A 1017 -16.59 -6.65 58.40
N SER A 1018 -15.62 -6.47 59.30
CA SER A 1018 -15.72 -5.46 60.37
C SER A 1018 -15.38 -4.04 59.93
N THR A 1019 -15.07 -3.82 58.66
CA THR A 1019 -14.53 -2.56 58.13
C THR A 1019 -15.47 -1.81 57.18
N LEU A 1020 -16.44 -2.49 56.55
CA LEU A 1020 -17.42 -1.86 55.66
C LEU A 1020 -18.63 -1.29 56.43
N THR A 1021 -19.05 -0.07 56.09
CA THR A 1021 -20.23 0.59 56.67
C THR A 1021 -21.39 0.57 55.68
N PHE A 1022 -22.51 -0.08 56.02
CA PHE A 1022 -23.68 -0.19 55.15
C PHE A 1022 -25.00 0.03 55.91
N PRO A 1023 -26.10 0.46 55.24
CA PRO A 1023 -27.40 0.59 55.88
C PRO A 1023 -27.93 -0.78 56.31
N ALA A 1024 -28.31 -0.92 57.59
CA ALA A 1024 -28.86 -2.18 58.11
C ALA A 1024 -30.29 -2.47 57.63
N ASN A 1025 -30.95 -1.49 56.99
CA ASN A 1025 -32.31 -1.61 56.48
C ASN A 1025 -32.59 -0.60 55.36
N ILE A 1026 -33.60 -0.91 54.56
CA ILE A 1026 -34.20 -0.06 53.54
C ILE A 1026 -35.73 -0.16 53.63
N THR A 1027 -36.44 0.92 53.31
CA THR A 1027 -37.91 0.98 53.32
C THR A 1027 -38.45 1.12 51.90
N VAL A 1028 -39.40 0.25 51.53
CA VAL A 1028 -40.27 0.43 50.35
C VAL A 1028 -41.46 1.27 50.77
N ASN A 1029 -41.69 2.42 50.13
CA ASN A 1029 -42.72 3.37 50.57
C ASN A 1029 -44.13 2.90 50.19
N GLU A 1030 -45.14 3.48 50.85
CA GLU A 1030 -46.56 3.18 50.60
C GLU A 1030 -46.90 3.19 49.10
N GLY A 1031 -47.54 2.11 48.64
CA GLY A 1031 -47.98 1.96 47.26
C GLY A 1031 -46.87 1.64 46.25
N GLU A 1032 -45.60 1.69 46.65
CA GLU A 1032 -44.47 1.27 45.82
C GLU A 1032 -44.21 -0.23 45.97
N ARG A 1033 -43.61 -0.83 44.94
CA ARG A 1033 -43.13 -2.22 45.00
C ARG A 1033 -41.63 -2.31 45.16
N SER A 1034 -40.88 -1.28 44.80
CA SER A 1034 -39.43 -1.32 44.79
C SER A 1034 -38.79 -0.20 45.61
N ALA A 1035 -37.54 -0.42 46.01
CA ALA A 1035 -36.67 0.58 46.60
C ALA A 1035 -35.22 0.26 46.24
N SER A 1036 -34.35 1.28 46.27
CA SER A 1036 -32.92 1.13 45.96
C SER A 1036 -32.00 1.74 47.02
N PHE A 1037 -30.82 1.16 47.20
CA PHE A 1037 -29.73 1.71 48.02
C PHE A 1037 -28.38 1.47 47.34
N SER A 1038 -27.31 2.11 47.83
CA SER A 1038 -25.96 1.89 47.30
C SER A 1038 -24.97 1.52 48.40
N LEU A 1039 -23.96 0.72 48.04
CA LEU A 1039 -22.82 0.33 48.88
C LEU A 1039 -21.52 0.79 48.24
N THR A 1040 -20.55 1.22 49.03
CA THR A 1040 -19.20 1.55 48.59
C THR A 1040 -18.19 0.61 49.26
N PHE A 1041 -17.27 0.04 48.49
CA PHE A 1041 -16.28 -0.93 48.97
C PHE A 1041 -14.90 -0.27 49.06
N ASP A 1042 -14.62 0.40 50.18
CA ASP A 1042 -13.41 1.23 50.35
C ASP A 1042 -12.09 0.42 50.46
N GLU A 1043 -12.17 -0.88 50.77
CA GLU A 1043 -11.02 -1.79 50.85
C GLU A 1043 -11.45 -3.26 50.73
N GLY A 1044 -10.51 -4.15 50.37
CA GLY A 1044 -10.69 -5.60 50.41
C GLY A 1044 -11.26 -6.18 49.11
N ALA A 1045 -10.44 -6.22 48.05
CA ALA A 1045 -10.78 -6.93 46.82
C ALA A 1045 -11.17 -8.39 47.09
N GLY A 1046 -12.21 -8.86 46.41
CA GLY A 1046 -12.78 -10.19 46.56
C GLY A 1046 -14.29 -10.23 46.31
N ASP A 1047 -14.84 -11.44 46.41
CA ASP A 1047 -16.25 -11.69 46.18
C ASP A 1047 -17.07 -11.49 47.47
N TYR A 1048 -18.11 -10.65 47.37
CA TYR A 1048 -19.09 -10.39 48.41
C TYR A 1048 -20.47 -10.89 48.00
N THR A 1049 -21.36 -11.07 48.97
CA THR A 1049 -22.78 -11.33 48.74
C THR A 1049 -23.62 -10.43 49.63
N VAL A 1050 -24.48 -9.60 49.02
CA VAL A 1050 -25.45 -8.80 49.74
C VAL A 1050 -26.73 -9.60 49.90
N GLU A 1051 -27.22 -9.71 51.13
CA GLU A 1051 -28.44 -10.42 51.48
C GLU A 1051 -29.49 -9.41 51.97
N VAL A 1052 -30.74 -9.54 51.50
CA VAL A 1052 -31.88 -8.78 52.01
C VAL A 1052 -32.93 -9.71 52.62
N SER A 1053 -33.61 -9.28 53.69
CA SER A 1053 -34.62 -10.08 54.37
C SER A 1053 -35.86 -9.32 54.84
N LEU A 1054 -37.04 -9.93 54.66
CA LEU A 1054 -38.35 -9.41 55.09
C LEU A 1054 -39.23 -10.56 55.56
N GLY A 1055 -39.79 -10.48 56.77
CA GLY A 1055 -40.80 -11.44 57.25
C GLY A 1055 -40.36 -12.92 57.34
N GLY A 1056 -39.07 -13.22 57.16
CA GLY A 1056 -38.51 -14.57 57.09
C GLY A 1056 -38.06 -15.01 55.69
N ASP A 1057 -38.38 -14.23 54.65
CA ASP A 1057 -37.87 -14.42 53.28
C ASP A 1057 -36.49 -13.76 53.13
N THR A 1058 -35.62 -14.34 52.29
CA THR A 1058 -34.24 -13.87 52.04
C THR A 1058 -33.91 -13.94 50.54
N LEU A 1059 -33.26 -12.91 50.00
CA LEU A 1059 -32.66 -12.91 48.66
C LEU A 1059 -31.20 -12.47 48.73
N MET A 1060 -30.36 -12.96 47.83
CA MET A 1060 -28.91 -12.75 47.83
C MET A 1060 -28.40 -12.38 46.43
N VAL A 1061 -27.50 -11.40 46.35
CA VAL A 1061 -26.82 -10.99 45.10
C VAL A 1061 -25.31 -10.97 45.33
N PRO A 1062 -24.52 -11.70 44.52
CA PRO A 1062 -23.06 -11.62 44.57
C PRO A 1062 -22.54 -10.35 43.87
N VAL A 1063 -21.44 -9.80 44.37
CA VAL A 1063 -20.70 -8.69 43.74
C VAL A 1063 -19.20 -8.93 43.94
N SER A 1064 -18.42 -8.85 42.86
CA SER A 1064 -16.96 -8.96 42.87
C SER A 1064 -16.31 -7.58 42.95
N ILE A 1065 -15.36 -7.39 43.86
CA ILE A 1065 -14.62 -6.14 44.00
C ILE A 1065 -13.16 -6.36 43.58
N ALA A 1066 -12.68 -5.61 42.61
CA ALA A 1066 -11.32 -5.74 42.03
C ALA A 1066 -10.44 -4.52 42.34
N GLU A 1067 -9.12 -4.65 42.14
CA GLU A 1067 -8.20 -3.51 42.13
C GLU A 1067 -8.29 -2.80 40.77
N ALA A 1068 -8.28 -1.46 40.77
CA ALA A 1068 -8.40 -0.67 39.54
C ALA A 1068 -7.17 -0.85 38.62
N PRO A 1069 -7.35 -0.82 37.28
CA PRO A 1069 -6.24 -0.92 36.33
C PRO A 1069 -5.25 0.25 36.49
N SER A 1070 -3.96 -0.01 36.25
CA SER A 1070 -2.89 0.96 36.54
C SER A 1070 -2.81 2.15 35.59
N GLU A 1071 -3.38 2.06 34.39
CA GLU A 1071 -3.32 3.08 33.33
C GLU A 1071 -4.58 3.01 32.43
N LEU A 1072 -5.06 4.17 32.00
CA LEU A 1072 -6.22 4.37 31.12
C LEU A 1072 -5.83 5.37 30.03
N SER A 1073 -6.43 5.22 28.84
CA SER A 1073 -6.13 6.06 27.67
C SER A 1073 -7.39 6.56 26.95
N GLU A 1074 -7.21 7.61 26.18
CA GLU A 1074 -8.14 8.19 25.21
C GLU A 1074 -7.35 8.57 23.96
N SER A 1075 -7.60 7.83 22.89
CA SER A 1075 -7.01 8.02 21.56
C SER A 1075 -7.71 9.11 20.76
N PHE A 1076 -8.93 9.52 21.12
CA PHE A 1076 -9.78 10.40 20.32
C PHE A 1076 -10.21 9.84 18.95
N ASP A 1077 -9.89 8.59 18.60
CA ASP A 1077 -10.36 7.93 17.36
C ASP A 1077 -11.89 7.83 17.29
N ASN A 1078 -12.54 7.84 18.44
CA ASN A 1078 -14.00 7.87 18.61
C ASN A 1078 -14.60 9.30 18.54
N PHE A 1079 -13.77 10.35 18.43
CA PHE A 1079 -14.19 11.75 18.52
C PHE A 1079 -14.80 12.25 17.22
N ASN A 1080 -16.12 12.13 17.07
CA ASN A 1080 -16.86 12.68 15.92
C ASN A 1080 -17.33 14.14 16.15
N GLY A 1081 -16.37 15.04 16.45
CA GLY A 1081 -16.65 16.46 16.60
C GLY A 1081 -17.07 17.15 15.31
N PRO A 1082 -17.63 18.38 15.35
CA PRO A 1082 -17.97 19.13 14.15
C PRO A 1082 -16.71 19.31 13.30
N GLY A 1083 -16.73 18.83 12.05
CA GLY A 1083 -15.54 18.74 11.20
C GLY A 1083 -14.79 20.06 11.03
N ASN A 1084 -15.26 20.92 10.12
CA ASN A 1084 -14.56 22.18 9.81
C ASN A 1084 -14.96 23.38 10.69
N THR A 1085 -15.85 23.20 11.65
CA THR A 1085 -16.37 24.27 12.52
C THR A 1085 -16.13 23.94 13.98
N TYR A 1086 -15.93 24.95 14.81
CA TYR A 1086 -15.83 24.75 16.25
C TYR A 1086 -17.21 24.71 16.87
N GLY A 1087 -17.50 23.66 17.62
CA GLY A 1087 -18.77 23.48 18.30
C GLY A 1087 -18.60 22.94 19.71
N SER A 1088 -19.70 22.49 20.29
CA SER A 1088 -19.74 21.86 21.60
C SER A 1088 -20.58 20.61 21.49
N GLY A 1089 -20.23 19.57 22.23
CA GLY A 1089 -20.90 18.29 22.15
C GLY A 1089 -20.32 17.31 23.17
N SER A 1090 -20.62 16.04 22.98
CA SER A 1090 -20.11 14.95 23.80
C SER A 1090 -19.78 13.75 22.94
N PHE A 1091 -18.86 12.91 23.40
CA PHE A 1091 -18.48 11.64 22.77
C PHE A 1091 -18.14 10.60 23.84
N ALA A 1092 -18.30 9.33 23.49
CA ALA A 1092 -17.91 8.23 24.39
C ALA A 1092 -16.39 8.15 24.43
N ALA A 1093 -15.83 8.00 25.63
CA ALA A 1093 -14.42 7.81 25.84
C ALA A 1093 -14.03 6.35 25.58
N ASP A 1094 -12.77 6.10 25.24
CA ASP A 1094 -12.25 4.72 25.07
C ASP A 1094 -12.40 3.89 26.35
N ALA A 1095 -12.28 4.56 27.50
CA ALA A 1095 -12.48 3.97 28.83
C ALA A 1095 -13.96 3.89 29.27
N GLY A 1096 -14.92 4.12 28.36
CA GLY A 1096 -16.35 3.85 28.57
C GLY A 1096 -17.17 4.92 29.29
N PHE A 1097 -16.58 6.05 29.71
CA PHE A 1097 -17.31 7.22 30.20
C PHE A 1097 -17.62 8.21 29.06
N THR A 1098 -18.19 9.38 29.36
CA THR A 1098 -18.51 10.40 28.34
C THR A 1098 -17.68 11.66 28.51
N TRP A 1099 -16.98 12.04 27.44
CA TRP A 1099 -16.37 13.35 27.29
C TRP A 1099 -17.39 14.38 26.82
N ASN A 1100 -17.33 15.59 27.36
CA ASN A 1100 -18.05 16.77 26.91
C ASN A 1100 -17.03 17.82 26.50
N TYR A 1101 -17.19 18.45 25.33
CA TYR A 1101 -16.27 19.47 24.86
C TYR A 1101 -17.00 20.75 24.46
N THR A 1102 -16.28 21.87 24.54
CA THR A 1102 -16.69 23.18 24.04
C THR A 1102 -15.57 23.79 23.20
N GLY A 1103 -15.95 24.47 22.13
CA GLY A 1103 -15.00 25.11 21.21
C GLY A 1103 -14.05 24.13 20.52
N GLY A 1104 -14.44 22.86 20.38
CA GLY A 1104 -13.67 21.79 19.74
C GLY A 1104 -14.18 21.51 18.33
N ARG A 1105 -13.29 21.04 17.46
CA ARG A 1105 -13.59 20.53 16.12
C ARG A 1105 -12.78 19.27 15.86
N LEU A 1106 -13.29 18.41 14.99
CA LEU A 1106 -12.57 17.23 14.54
C LEU A 1106 -11.41 17.64 13.64
N VAL A 1107 -10.25 17.04 13.91
CA VAL A 1107 -9.09 17.06 13.04
C VAL A 1107 -8.64 15.63 12.85
N ASP A 1108 -8.45 15.23 11.61
CA ASP A 1108 -8.19 13.84 11.24
C ASP A 1108 -7.01 13.89 10.27
N ASP A 1109 -6.00 13.06 10.50
CA ASP A 1109 -4.75 13.08 9.74
C ASP A 1109 -4.93 12.73 8.26
N SER A 1110 -5.95 11.96 7.90
CA SER A 1110 -6.31 11.65 6.51
C SER A 1110 -6.82 12.88 5.75
N THR A 1111 -7.37 13.88 6.45
CA THR A 1111 -7.94 15.09 5.83
C THR A 1111 -7.20 16.38 6.19
N GLN A 1112 -6.47 16.39 7.30
CA GLN A 1112 -5.92 17.58 7.96
C GLN A 1112 -4.57 17.27 8.67
N SER A 1113 -3.72 16.46 8.04
CA SER A 1113 -2.39 16.02 8.55
C SER A 1113 -1.49 17.15 9.08
N ASP A 1114 -1.58 18.35 8.50
CA ASP A 1114 -0.85 19.53 8.96
C ASP A 1114 -1.10 19.87 10.44
N TYR A 1115 -2.28 19.49 10.97
CA TYR A 1115 -2.74 19.83 12.32
C TYR A 1115 -3.14 18.63 13.18
N ALA A 1116 -3.38 17.46 12.57
CA ALA A 1116 -3.62 16.20 13.27
C ALA A 1116 -2.33 15.61 13.85
N ILE A 1117 -2.43 14.80 14.91
CA ILE A 1117 -1.28 14.17 15.56
C ILE A 1117 -1.13 12.73 15.07
N ASP A 1118 -2.10 11.87 15.38
CA ASP A 1118 -2.17 10.46 14.98
C ASP A 1118 -3.66 10.09 14.90
N GLY A 1119 -4.16 9.74 13.72
CA GLY A 1119 -5.60 9.47 13.54
C GLY A 1119 -6.49 10.70 13.79
N THR A 1120 -7.52 10.54 14.63
CA THR A 1120 -8.48 11.60 14.93
C THR A 1120 -8.16 12.31 16.24
N GLY A 1121 -7.93 13.61 16.18
CA GLY A 1121 -7.68 14.46 17.35
C GLY A 1121 -8.75 15.53 17.60
N LEU A 1122 -8.70 16.15 18.78
CA LEU A 1122 -9.57 17.27 19.15
C LEU A 1122 -8.84 18.60 19.03
N MET A 1123 -9.28 19.46 18.10
CA MET A 1123 -8.72 20.81 17.93
C MET A 1123 -9.57 21.88 18.61
N PHE A 1124 -8.96 22.59 19.57
CA PHE A 1124 -9.57 23.77 20.19
C PHE A 1124 -9.47 25.03 19.32
N GLY A 1125 -10.51 25.85 19.34
CA GLY A 1125 -10.59 27.12 18.60
C GLY A 1125 -9.65 28.22 19.09
N GLY A 1126 -9.68 29.38 18.41
CA GLY A 1126 -8.88 30.56 18.80
C GLY A 1126 -9.60 31.55 19.73
N SER A 1127 -10.91 31.37 19.96
CA SER A 1127 -11.76 32.27 20.73
C SER A 1127 -12.92 31.51 21.39
N GLY A 1128 -13.54 32.12 22.40
CA GLY A 1128 -14.62 31.49 23.18
C GLY A 1128 -14.12 30.51 24.26
N ASP A 1129 -15.08 29.81 24.87
CA ASP A 1129 -14.84 28.75 25.85
C ASP A 1129 -14.35 27.49 25.13
N LYS A 1130 -13.26 26.89 25.66
CA LYS A 1130 -12.48 25.84 25.00
C LYS A 1130 -12.02 24.81 26.01
N SER A 1131 -12.87 23.84 26.28
CA SER A 1131 -12.58 22.80 27.27
C SER A 1131 -13.04 21.42 26.80
N LEU A 1132 -12.36 20.40 27.31
CA LEU A 1132 -12.76 19.00 27.28
C LEU A 1132 -12.95 18.56 28.73
N THR A 1133 -14.10 17.98 29.07
CA THR A 1133 -14.50 17.67 30.44
C THR A 1133 -15.17 16.31 30.55
N ALA A 1134 -14.86 15.55 31.58
CA ALA A 1134 -15.60 14.35 31.95
C ALA A 1134 -15.82 14.34 33.47
N GLN A 1135 -16.94 13.76 33.90
CA GLN A 1135 -17.35 13.76 35.30
C GLN A 1135 -17.49 12.34 35.81
N GLY A 1136 -17.15 12.14 37.09
CA GLY A 1136 -17.30 10.84 37.75
C GLY A 1136 -16.46 9.73 37.12
N ILE A 1137 -15.24 10.02 36.66
CA ILE A 1137 -14.31 9.00 36.19
C ILE A 1137 -13.86 8.19 37.41
N GLU A 1138 -14.19 6.90 37.42
CA GLU A 1138 -13.86 5.99 38.52
C GLU A 1138 -12.37 5.58 38.51
N GLY A 1139 -11.85 5.10 39.64
CA GLY A 1139 -10.47 4.60 39.77
C GLY A 1139 -9.39 5.60 40.20
N GLY A 1140 -9.71 6.89 40.37
CA GLY A 1140 -8.77 7.93 40.82
C GLY A 1140 -7.73 8.34 39.76
N ILE A 1141 -6.90 9.35 40.08
CA ILE A 1141 -5.88 9.87 39.16
C ILE A 1141 -4.57 10.28 39.87
N SER A 1142 -3.45 9.75 39.38
CA SER A 1142 -2.10 9.94 39.91
C SER A 1142 -1.23 10.80 38.96
N SER A 1143 -1.31 10.54 37.65
CA SER A 1143 -0.65 11.32 36.61
C SER A 1143 -1.51 11.39 35.34
N ILE A 1144 -1.22 12.36 34.48
CA ILE A 1144 -1.84 12.55 33.15
C ILE A 1144 -0.78 13.01 32.15
N ARG A 1145 -0.82 12.52 30.91
CA ARG A 1145 -0.01 12.99 29.78
C ARG A 1145 -0.83 13.01 28.48
N PHE A 1146 -0.52 13.91 27.56
CA PHE A 1146 -1.10 13.93 26.21
C PHE A 1146 -0.26 14.78 25.26
N ASP A 1147 -0.46 14.56 23.96
CA ASP A 1147 0.23 15.27 22.90
C ASP A 1147 -0.53 16.53 22.47
N MET A 1148 0.22 17.54 22.03
CA MET A 1148 -0.33 18.78 21.51
C MET A 1148 0.36 19.20 20.22
N LYS A 1149 -0.41 19.62 19.20
CA LYS A 1149 0.15 20.14 17.95
C LYS A 1149 -0.42 21.49 17.59
N LYS A 1150 0.41 22.29 16.91
CA LYS A 1150 0.04 23.62 16.45
C LYS A 1150 -0.92 23.52 15.27
N ALA A 1151 -2.14 24.00 15.45
CA ALA A 1151 -3.08 24.14 14.34
C ALA A 1151 -3.01 25.52 13.69
N PHE A 1152 -2.99 25.57 12.36
CA PHE A 1152 -2.87 26.74 11.48
C PHE A 1152 -1.56 27.53 11.53
N THR A 1153 -1.29 28.28 10.46
CA THR A 1153 -0.02 29.00 10.23
C THR A 1153 0.14 30.30 11.02
N GLY A 1154 -0.85 30.71 11.82
CA GLY A 1154 -0.81 31.92 12.62
C GLY A 1154 0.18 31.82 13.80
N GLY A 1155 0.95 32.89 14.04
CA GLY A 1155 1.93 32.97 15.13
C GLY A 1155 1.37 33.29 16.53
N ALA A 1156 0.11 32.96 16.80
CA ALA A 1156 -0.49 33.15 18.12
C ALA A 1156 0.02 32.11 19.14
N ASN A 1157 0.16 32.46 20.41
CA ASN A 1157 0.57 31.50 21.43
C ASN A 1157 -0.47 30.39 21.63
N ARG A 1158 -0.01 29.16 21.89
CA ARG A 1158 -0.81 28.01 22.34
C ARG A 1158 -0.37 27.57 23.73
N GLN A 1159 -1.35 27.24 24.57
CA GLN A 1159 -1.15 26.81 25.95
C GLN A 1159 -2.43 26.17 26.50
N VAL A 1160 -2.29 25.06 27.23
CA VAL A 1160 -3.40 24.35 27.89
C VAL A 1160 -3.18 24.27 29.40
N GLU A 1161 -4.26 24.10 30.16
CA GLU A 1161 -4.26 23.92 31.60
C GLU A 1161 -5.22 22.79 31.99
N VAL A 1162 -4.80 21.92 32.91
CA VAL A 1162 -5.58 20.76 33.36
C VAL A 1162 -6.09 21.01 34.77
N PHE A 1163 -7.36 20.65 34.99
CA PHE A 1163 -8.05 20.73 36.27
C PHE A 1163 -8.57 19.35 36.67
N VAL A 1164 -8.42 19.01 37.95
CA VAL A 1164 -9.04 17.82 38.55
C VAL A 1164 -9.92 18.28 39.70
N ASN A 1165 -11.18 17.86 39.70
CA ASN A 1165 -12.20 18.30 40.67
C ASN A 1165 -12.30 19.84 40.77
N GLY A 1166 -12.12 20.53 39.64
CA GLY A 1166 -12.13 21.99 39.53
C GLY A 1166 -10.88 22.71 40.06
N ALA A 1167 -9.85 21.99 40.53
CA ALA A 1167 -8.56 22.57 40.93
C ALA A 1167 -7.53 22.44 39.80
N SER A 1168 -6.86 23.54 39.44
CA SER A 1168 -5.77 23.49 38.44
C SER A 1168 -4.59 22.67 38.99
N ILE A 1169 -4.20 21.64 38.26
CA ILE A 1169 -3.12 20.72 38.61
C ILE A 1169 -1.84 20.97 37.82
N GLY A 1170 -1.93 21.61 36.64
CA GLY A 1170 -0.76 21.93 35.83
C GLY A 1170 -1.10 22.74 34.57
N THR A 1171 -0.13 23.55 34.12
CA THR A 1171 -0.22 24.37 32.91
C THR A 1171 0.94 24.05 31.99
N SER A 1172 0.66 23.85 30.69
CA SER A 1172 1.70 23.56 29.70
C SER A 1172 2.64 24.75 29.49
N GLN A 1173 3.81 24.49 28.89
CA GLN A 1173 4.63 25.57 28.35
C GLN A 1173 3.93 26.23 27.15
N VAL A 1174 4.27 27.49 26.87
CA VAL A 1174 3.75 28.22 25.72
C VAL A 1174 4.53 27.80 24.46
N PHE A 1175 3.82 27.48 23.38
CA PHE A 1175 4.43 27.12 22.09
C PHE A 1175 3.68 27.71 20.88
N GLY A 1176 4.25 27.54 19.66
CA GLY A 1176 3.63 27.96 18.40
C GLY A 1176 3.64 29.48 18.10
N ASN A 1177 4.53 30.25 18.73
CA ASN A 1177 4.61 31.72 18.62
C ASN A 1177 5.30 32.26 17.35
N VAL A 1178 5.58 31.39 16.38
CA VAL A 1178 6.18 31.71 15.07
C VAL A 1178 5.14 31.51 13.96
N SER A 1179 5.18 32.33 12.92
CA SER A 1179 4.29 32.16 11.75
C SER A 1179 4.81 31.06 10.82
N GLY A 1180 3.91 30.32 10.18
CA GLY A 1180 4.22 29.17 9.31
C GLY A 1180 3.65 27.86 9.86
N ALA A 1181 3.63 26.80 9.03
CA ALA A 1181 3.32 25.45 9.49
C ALA A 1181 4.41 24.97 10.47
N ASP A 1182 4.04 24.15 11.44
CA ASP A 1182 4.95 23.64 12.47
C ASP A 1182 4.57 22.19 12.76
N PRO A 1183 5.34 21.21 12.28
CA PRO A 1183 5.01 19.80 12.44
C PRO A 1183 5.32 19.28 13.86
N THR A 1184 5.91 20.11 14.73
CA THR A 1184 6.35 19.68 16.06
C THR A 1184 5.17 19.28 16.95
N ILE A 1185 5.21 18.04 17.44
CA ILE A 1185 4.33 17.53 18.50
C ILE A 1185 4.97 17.86 19.86
N VAL A 1186 4.18 18.41 20.77
CA VAL A 1186 4.60 18.85 22.10
C VAL A 1186 3.83 18.05 23.15
N GLU A 1187 4.53 17.15 23.83
CA GLU A 1187 3.96 16.39 24.95
C GLU A 1187 3.76 17.29 26.18
N PHE A 1188 2.63 17.15 26.87
CA PHE A 1188 2.38 17.75 28.18
C PHE A 1188 2.02 16.68 29.20
N PHE A 1189 2.65 16.72 30.38
CA PHE A 1189 2.40 15.78 31.46
C PHE A 1189 2.35 16.47 32.83
N VAL A 1190 1.55 15.91 33.74
CA VAL A 1190 1.45 16.30 35.15
C VAL A 1190 1.46 15.03 36.01
N GLU A 1191 2.31 15.00 37.03
CA GLU A 1191 2.43 13.87 37.97
C GLU A 1191 2.11 14.32 39.41
N ASN A 1192 1.91 13.35 40.31
CA ASN A 1192 1.62 13.56 41.72
C ASN A 1192 0.29 14.30 41.97
N ILE A 1193 -0.71 14.03 41.13
CA ILE A 1193 -2.07 14.56 41.26
C ILE A 1193 -2.74 13.96 42.51
N ASN A 1194 -2.61 12.64 42.66
CA ASN A 1194 -2.93 11.88 43.87
C ASN A 1194 -4.37 12.09 44.40
N VAL A 1195 -5.36 11.99 43.51
CA VAL A 1195 -6.79 12.08 43.83
C VAL A 1195 -7.42 10.70 43.77
N ALA A 1196 -7.95 10.21 44.89
CA ALA A 1196 -8.57 8.88 44.98
C ALA A 1196 -10.07 8.90 44.68
N GLY A 1197 -10.60 7.77 44.20
CA GLY A 1197 -12.02 7.57 43.87
C GLY A 1197 -12.48 8.32 42.62
N ALA A 1198 -13.80 8.41 42.42
CA ALA A 1198 -14.39 9.16 41.31
C ALA A 1198 -13.86 10.61 41.24
N PHE A 1199 -13.44 11.06 40.06
CA PHE A 1199 -12.97 12.43 39.85
C PHE A 1199 -13.53 13.05 38.56
N ASP A 1200 -13.60 14.38 38.56
CA ASP A 1200 -13.91 15.18 37.37
C ASP A 1200 -12.61 15.68 36.75
N LEU A 1201 -12.47 15.56 35.43
CA LEU A 1201 -11.30 16.02 34.67
C LEU A 1201 -11.71 17.11 33.69
N GLU A 1202 -10.97 18.21 33.64
CA GLU A 1202 -11.11 19.27 32.64
C GLU A 1202 -9.74 19.63 32.03
N ILE A 1203 -9.64 19.64 30.70
CA ILE A 1203 -8.51 20.19 29.93
C ILE A 1203 -8.99 21.45 29.23
N ARG A 1204 -8.34 22.59 29.47
CA ARG A 1204 -8.75 23.90 28.91
C ARG A 1204 -7.64 24.53 28.06
N SER A 1205 -7.98 24.98 26.86
CA SER A 1205 -7.10 25.85 26.07
C SER A 1205 -7.19 27.31 26.54
N ILE A 1206 -6.11 27.81 27.14
CA ILE A 1206 -6.05 29.13 27.80
C ILE A 1206 -5.38 30.22 26.95
N ALA A 1207 -4.85 29.87 25.78
CA ALA A 1207 -4.26 30.81 24.84
C ALA A 1207 -5.17 31.10 23.62
N GLY A 1208 -4.77 32.05 22.78
CA GLY A 1208 -5.57 32.53 21.64
C GLY A 1208 -5.31 31.81 20.32
N GLY A 1209 -4.30 30.93 20.25
CA GLY A 1209 -4.01 30.09 19.08
C GLY A 1209 -4.68 28.72 19.19
N GLN A 1210 -5.07 28.17 18.04
CA GLN A 1210 -5.67 26.85 17.92
C GLN A 1210 -4.65 25.76 18.24
N VAL A 1211 -5.06 24.76 19.03
CA VAL A 1211 -4.23 23.64 19.45
C VAL A 1211 -5.01 22.35 19.30
N THR A 1212 -4.40 21.36 18.65
CA THR A 1212 -4.88 19.98 18.63
C THR A 1212 -4.33 19.28 19.87
N ILE A 1213 -5.18 18.54 20.58
CA ILE A 1213 -4.78 17.59 21.61
C ILE A 1213 -5.11 16.17 21.17
N ASP A 1214 -4.26 15.22 21.54
CA ASP A 1214 -4.39 13.83 21.14
C ASP A 1214 -3.64 12.88 22.10
N ASN A 1215 -3.83 11.56 21.97
CA ASN A 1215 -3.08 10.53 22.72
C ASN A 1215 -3.08 10.74 24.25
N LEU A 1216 -4.26 10.93 24.85
CA LEU A 1216 -4.39 11.20 26.28
C LEU A 1216 -4.25 9.91 27.11
N VAL A 1217 -3.40 9.93 28.13
CA VAL A 1217 -3.18 8.80 29.05
C VAL A 1217 -3.15 9.29 30.49
N TRP A 1218 -3.80 8.59 31.41
CA TRP A 1218 -3.70 8.86 32.85
C TRP A 1218 -3.59 7.57 33.67
N THR A 1219 -2.98 7.67 34.85
CA THR A 1219 -2.81 6.53 35.76
C THR A 1219 -3.74 6.65 36.95
N ALA A 1220 -4.30 5.52 37.38
CA ALA A 1220 -5.15 5.45 38.56
C ALA A 1220 -4.40 5.84 39.84
N TYR A 1221 -5.11 6.41 40.83
CA TYR A 1221 -4.55 6.66 42.16
C TYR A 1221 -5.36 5.94 43.23
N LEU A 1222 -4.73 4.95 43.83
CA LEU A 1222 -5.26 4.18 44.95
C LEU A 1222 -4.67 4.76 46.27
N PRO A 1223 -5.50 5.14 47.25
CA PRO A 1223 -5.06 5.86 48.46
C PRO A 1223 -4.23 5.04 49.46
#